data_AF-A0A956XXT5-F1
#
_entry.id   AF-A0A956XXT5-F1
#
_cell.length_a   1.000
_cell.length_b   1.000
_cell.length_c   1.000
_cell.angle_alpha   90.00
_cell.angle_beta   90.00
_cell.angle_gamma   90.00
#
_symmetry.space_group_name_H-M   'P 1'
#
loop_
_entity.id
_entity.type
_entity.pdbx_description
1 polymer ?
#
loop_
_entity_poly.entity_id
_entity_poly.type
_entity_poly.pdbx_seq_one_letter_code
_entity_poly.pdbx_strand_id
1 'polypeptide(L)'
;YLRQRQFIVIKQKERTYAPGSFAHQGREMPFRQLIRFKTRVTPNLDAPVYIPDSGGSHWIEVEKKPFIFHLHARDIEDQIIDFHGGGIFVPHSVLGSGQADRFRKIRDAYAMHEAAASENDLGPTARRISVPNQRVAFAPRDPGKDGNTLLDTEGIYLLARETGNAPAFPFTPYLEVAEVRIPAADAVAGGQGLQSIQLFQKYLNSSQGLSAPDNPGGVFAELLNSKPVKFAAEQAGGLATPNLNMSGLSQHLGPIAGTLDDIASGSFDPVDFFNGMEAKLLGGIDLFEIIQAAAGAGFDAQIPKLNVKPIPAPPAIPERIEASLKWQPAVQPFGPFEPTNNTDLTIDVLLTQYVSDSPPPPSSRIEGVLTNFDINFADIITITFDELRFVKEDNKKLDVHVDIPDDGIKFGGPLKFLNELEKYLDPASFADPPVLDISPSGVTVGYTLMLPPLAVGVLTLKDVGLGAALSLPFGGGPEDKMRVRFNLSERQAPFNLAVMIFAGGGFFAISLGADGLEVLEIALEFGGSASLDIGVASGGISVMAGFYFKLERNPDRIELTAYIRLNGYLSVLGIINISVEFYLELSYKEFPGGKSKLTGRATVTVKVEVLFFSASVKMTVERKFSGNADDPTFSEMLEPGDWFEYGEAFA
;
A
#
# COMPACT_ATOMS: atom_id res chain seq x y z
N TYR A 1 -6.72 -39.99 -64.06
CA TYR A 1 -6.91 -38.85 -63.16
C TYR A 1 -5.59 -38.11 -62.99
N LEU A 2 -5.50 -36.86 -63.45
CA LEU A 2 -4.34 -36.00 -63.19
C LEU A 2 -4.48 -35.44 -61.77
N ARG A 3 -3.52 -35.73 -60.88
CA ARG A 3 -3.43 -35.12 -59.55
C ARG A 3 -2.63 -33.84 -59.68
N GLN A 4 -3.25 -32.70 -59.40
CA GLN A 4 -2.57 -31.42 -59.27
C GLN A 4 -2.15 -31.21 -57.81
N ARG A 5 -0.95 -30.68 -57.58
CA ARG A 5 -0.41 -30.36 -56.25
C ARG A 5 0.24 -28.98 -56.31
N GLN A 6 0.10 -28.20 -55.24
CA GLN A 6 0.74 -26.91 -55.06
C GLN A 6 1.68 -26.98 -53.87
N PHE A 7 2.87 -26.40 -53.97
CA PHE A 7 3.86 -26.33 -52.89
C PHE A 7 4.79 -25.15 -53.15
N ILE A 8 5.43 -24.63 -52.10
CA ILE A 8 6.39 -23.52 -52.18
C ILE A 8 7.80 -24.07 -52.04
N VAL A 9 8.71 -23.59 -52.91
CA VAL A 9 10.16 -23.85 -52.81
C VAL A 9 10.86 -22.53 -52.50
N ILE A 10 11.58 -22.49 -51.38
CA ILE A 10 12.34 -21.31 -50.96
C ILE A 10 13.65 -21.25 -51.77
N LYS A 11 13.68 -20.33 -52.74
CA LYS A 11 14.86 -20.08 -53.58
C LYS A 11 15.87 -19.16 -52.91
N GLN A 12 15.41 -18.02 -52.39
CA GLN A 12 16.22 -17.09 -51.60
C GLN A 12 16.06 -17.44 -50.12
N LYS A 13 17.04 -18.16 -49.56
CA LYS A 13 16.98 -18.64 -48.17
C LYS A 13 17.27 -17.55 -47.15
N GLU A 14 18.02 -16.53 -47.54
CA GLU A 14 18.47 -15.46 -46.66
C GLU A 14 17.99 -14.12 -47.19
N ARG A 15 17.41 -13.32 -46.30
CA ARG A 15 16.95 -11.97 -46.61
C ARG A 15 17.59 -10.97 -45.64
N THR A 16 18.13 -9.92 -46.23
CA THR A 16 18.74 -8.79 -45.52
C THR A 16 17.99 -7.52 -45.86
N TYR A 17 17.77 -6.69 -44.85
CA TYR A 17 17.23 -5.34 -44.98
C TYR A 17 18.34 -4.36 -44.61
N ALA A 18 18.66 -3.40 -45.48
CA ALA A 18 19.67 -2.41 -45.15
C ALA A 18 19.13 -1.47 -44.05
N PRO A 19 19.97 -0.97 -43.12
CA PRO A 19 19.53 -0.03 -42.08
C PRO A 19 18.81 1.19 -42.64
N GLY A 20 19.29 1.72 -43.76
CA GLY A 20 18.68 2.87 -44.44
C GLY A 20 17.30 2.60 -45.06
N SER A 21 16.83 1.36 -45.09
CA SER A 21 15.48 1.01 -45.53
C SER A 21 14.43 1.15 -44.42
N PHE A 22 14.88 1.17 -43.17
CA PHE A 22 14.03 1.34 -41.99
C PHE A 22 13.83 2.82 -41.69
N ALA A 23 12.65 3.20 -41.17
CA ALA A 23 12.38 4.60 -40.85
C ALA A 23 13.14 5.07 -39.60
N HIS A 24 13.44 4.15 -38.69
CA HIS A 24 14.17 4.40 -37.44
C HIS A 24 15.56 3.75 -37.46
N GLN A 25 16.18 3.69 -38.64
CA GLN A 25 17.53 3.14 -38.85
C GLN A 25 17.70 1.69 -38.35
N GLY A 26 16.61 0.93 -38.24
CA GLY A 26 16.59 -0.47 -37.81
C GLY A 26 16.25 -0.67 -36.33
N ARG A 27 16.09 0.40 -35.53
CA ARG A 27 15.69 0.30 -34.12
C ARG A 27 14.31 -0.32 -33.95
N GLU A 28 13.44 -0.17 -34.95
CA GLU A 28 12.09 -0.71 -34.93
C GLU A 28 12.01 -2.23 -35.15
N MET A 29 13.16 -2.93 -35.29
CA MET A 29 13.20 -4.37 -35.54
C MET A 29 14.23 -5.04 -34.61
N PRO A 30 13.83 -5.99 -33.73
CA PRO A 30 14.76 -6.67 -32.83
C PRO A 30 15.72 -7.60 -33.58
N PHE A 31 15.34 -8.09 -34.76
CA PHE A 31 16.19 -8.92 -35.61
C PHE A 31 16.96 -8.07 -36.63
N ARG A 32 18.29 -8.13 -36.56
CA ARG A 32 19.18 -7.53 -37.54
C ARG A 32 19.10 -8.29 -38.85
N GLN A 33 19.09 -7.54 -39.96
CA GLN A 33 19.66 -7.76 -41.31
C GLN A 33 19.85 -9.18 -41.90
N LEU A 34 19.44 -10.28 -41.28
CA LEU A 34 19.62 -11.64 -41.78
C LEU A 34 18.52 -12.52 -41.20
N ILE A 35 17.40 -12.58 -41.91
CA ILE A 35 16.35 -13.57 -41.66
C ILE A 35 16.60 -14.74 -42.61
N ARG A 36 16.75 -15.94 -42.06
CA ARG A 36 17.00 -17.15 -42.85
C ARG A 36 15.91 -18.19 -42.65
N PHE A 37 15.38 -18.68 -43.76
CA PHE A 37 14.47 -19.81 -43.79
C PHE A 37 15.24 -21.13 -43.60
N LYS A 38 14.82 -21.93 -42.62
CA LYS A 38 15.24 -23.32 -42.45
C LYS A 38 14.37 -24.25 -43.28
N THR A 39 13.06 -23.99 -43.31
CA THR A 39 12.13 -24.67 -44.20
C THR A 39 12.52 -24.42 -45.67
N ARG A 40 12.74 -25.49 -46.44
CA ARG A 40 13.16 -25.39 -47.86
C ARG A 40 12.01 -25.57 -48.83
N VAL A 41 11.10 -26.48 -48.50
CA VAL A 41 9.96 -26.86 -49.34
C VAL A 41 8.78 -27.13 -48.40
N THR A 42 7.59 -26.64 -48.75
CA THR A 42 6.36 -26.93 -48.00
C THR A 42 5.79 -28.29 -48.37
N PRO A 43 4.91 -28.88 -47.54
CA PRO A 43 3.98 -29.92 -47.98
C PRO A 43 3.07 -29.44 -49.12
N ASN A 44 2.20 -30.34 -49.60
CA ASN A 44 1.12 -29.94 -50.51
C ASN A 44 0.22 -28.94 -49.79
N LEU A 45 0.04 -27.77 -50.38
CA LEU A 45 -0.80 -26.70 -49.88
C LEU A 45 -2.26 -26.96 -50.23
N ASP A 46 -3.15 -26.37 -49.44
CA ASP A 46 -4.56 -26.27 -49.77
C ASP A 46 -4.79 -25.34 -50.97
N ALA A 47 -6.00 -25.41 -51.54
CA ALA A 47 -6.40 -24.46 -52.58
C ALA A 47 -6.44 -23.04 -51.98
N PRO A 48 -5.84 -22.04 -52.64
CA PRO A 48 -5.68 -20.70 -52.05
C PRO A 48 -7.01 -19.98 -51.88
N VAL A 49 -7.26 -19.47 -50.67
CA VAL A 49 -8.32 -18.50 -50.40
C VAL A 49 -7.75 -17.10 -50.54
N TYR A 50 -8.08 -16.41 -51.63
CA TYR A 50 -7.48 -15.12 -51.97
C TYR A 50 -8.00 -13.99 -51.08
N ILE A 51 -7.08 -13.15 -50.62
CA ILE A 51 -7.39 -11.87 -49.99
C ILE A 51 -8.01 -10.96 -51.05
N PRO A 52 -9.22 -10.41 -50.85
CA PRO A 52 -9.88 -9.57 -51.85
C PRO A 52 -9.01 -8.42 -52.34
N ASP A 53 -8.99 -8.19 -53.66
CA ASP A 53 -8.24 -7.13 -54.34
C ASP A 53 -6.72 -7.08 -54.07
N SER A 54 -6.13 -8.16 -53.57
CA SER A 54 -4.70 -8.24 -53.23
C SER A 54 -3.80 -8.70 -54.38
N GLY A 55 -4.36 -8.89 -55.57
CA GLY A 55 -3.63 -9.39 -56.75
C GLY A 55 -3.23 -10.87 -56.67
N GLY A 56 -4.00 -11.69 -55.95
CA GLY A 56 -3.77 -13.13 -55.81
C GLY A 56 -3.00 -13.53 -54.55
N SER A 57 -2.85 -12.60 -53.59
CA SER A 57 -2.22 -12.90 -52.30
C SER A 57 -3.17 -13.72 -51.43
N HIS A 58 -2.62 -14.65 -50.65
CA HIS A 58 -3.40 -15.58 -49.82
C HIS A 58 -2.54 -16.10 -48.67
N TRP A 59 -3.18 -16.52 -47.58
CA TRP A 59 -2.49 -17.24 -46.51
C TRP A 59 -2.00 -18.59 -47.01
N ILE A 60 -0.82 -18.98 -46.55
CA ILE A 60 -0.23 -20.28 -46.89
C ILE A 60 -0.79 -21.29 -45.90
N GLU A 61 -1.60 -22.24 -46.40
CA GLU A 61 -2.32 -23.20 -45.56
C GLU A 61 -2.02 -24.65 -45.97
N VAL A 62 -2.01 -25.52 -44.97
CA VAL A 62 -1.93 -26.99 -45.08
C VAL A 62 -2.96 -27.57 -44.12
N GLU A 63 -3.84 -28.44 -44.61
CA GLU A 63 -4.91 -29.06 -43.80
C GLU A 63 -5.83 -28.02 -43.11
N LYS A 64 -6.12 -26.92 -43.81
CA LYS A 64 -6.91 -25.76 -43.39
C LYS A 64 -6.32 -25.01 -42.21
N LYS A 65 -5.01 -25.14 -41.98
CA LYS A 65 -4.27 -24.43 -40.93
C LYS A 65 -3.12 -23.62 -41.53
N PRO A 66 -2.77 -22.46 -40.96
CA PRO A 66 -1.60 -21.71 -41.38
C PRO A 66 -0.33 -22.56 -41.33
N PHE A 67 0.41 -22.58 -42.43
CA PHE A 67 1.70 -23.26 -42.48
C PHE A 67 2.76 -22.42 -41.77
N ILE A 68 3.41 -23.02 -40.78
CA ILE A 68 4.41 -22.35 -39.95
C ILE A 68 5.81 -22.63 -40.49
N PHE A 69 6.49 -21.58 -40.92
CA PHE A 69 7.88 -21.65 -41.35
C PHE A 69 8.81 -21.67 -40.14
N HIS A 70 9.87 -22.47 -40.22
CA HIS A 70 11.00 -22.37 -39.29
C HIS A 70 12.02 -21.39 -39.86
N LEU A 71 12.31 -20.33 -39.10
CA LEU A 71 13.27 -19.31 -39.43
C LEU A 71 14.28 -19.15 -38.29
N HIS A 72 15.41 -18.54 -38.61
CA HIS A 72 16.28 -17.97 -37.59
C HIS A 72 16.81 -16.62 -38.04
N ALA A 73 17.07 -15.74 -37.08
CA ALA A 73 17.70 -14.44 -37.32
C ALA A 73 18.71 -14.12 -36.23
N ARG A 74 19.49 -13.06 -36.44
CA ARG A 74 20.33 -12.49 -35.38
C ARG A 74 19.58 -11.35 -34.71
N ASP A 75 19.59 -11.31 -33.39
CA ASP A 75 19.08 -10.15 -32.66
C ASP A 75 20.08 -8.97 -32.68
N ILE A 76 19.80 -7.90 -31.94
CA ILE A 76 20.67 -6.72 -31.86
C ILE A 76 21.98 -6.97 -31.11
N GLU A 77 22.14 -8.10 -30.42
CA GLU A 77 23.38 -8.54 -29.78
C GLU A 77 24.07 -9.68 -30.55
N ASP A 78 23.66 -9.92 -31.80
CA ASP A 78 24.16 -10.98 -32.68
C ASP A 78 23.88 -12.42 -32.17
N GLN A 79 22.94 -12.59 -31.24
CA GLN A 79 22.46 -13.91 -30.80
C GLN A 79 21.59 -14.54 -31.88
N ILE A 80 21.78 -15.83 -32.15
CA ILE A 80 20.93 -16.56 -33.10
C ILE A 80 19.63 -16.93 -32.40
N ILE A 81 18.52 -16.39 -32.89
CA ILE A 81 17.18 -16.65 -32.40
C ILE A 81 16.44 -17.51 -33.41
N ASP A 82 16.03 -18.71 -32.99
CA ASP A 82 15.12 -19.57 -33.74
C ASP A 82 13.67 -19.16 -33.49
N PHE A 83 12.89 -19.02 -34.55
CA PHE A 83 11.48 -18.63 -34.43
C PHE A 83 10.62 -19.24 -35.52
N HIS A 84 9.32 -19.26 -35.25
CA HIS A 84 8.32 -19.95 -36.06
C HIS A 84 7.19 -19.00 -36.38
N GLY A 85 6.90 -18.80 -37.67
CA GLY A 85 5.87 -17.86 -38.10
C GLY A 85 5.14 -18.30 -39.36
N GLY A 86 3.85 -17.96 -39.45
CA GLY A 86 3.08 -18.07 -40.68
C GLY A 86 3.37 -16.92 -41.64
N GLY A 87 2.79 -16.96 -42.83
CA GLY A 87 2.95 -15.88 -43.80
C GLY A 87 1.92 -15.91 -44.91
N ILE A 88 1.79 -14.76 -45.56
CA ILE A 88 0.98 -14.58 -46.77
C ILE A 88 1.89 -14.78 -47.98
N PHE A 89 1.45 -15.61 -48.93
CA PHE A 89 2.05 -15.65 -50.25
C PHE A 89 1.67 -14.38 -51.01
N VAL A 90 2.66 -13.59 -51.42
CA VAL A 90 2.47 -12.38 -52.22
C VAL A 90 3.07 -12.61 -53.61
N PRO A 91 2.26 -12.64 -54.68
CA PRO A 91 2.78 -12.80 -56.04
C PRO A 91 3.72 -11.64 -56.40
N HIS A 92 4.79 -11.95 -57.15
CA HIS A 92 5.77 -10.94 -57.56
C HIS A 92 5.15 -9.81 -58.40
N SER A 93 4.07 -10.09 -59.14
CA SER A 93 3.31 -9.08 -59.90
C SER A 93 2.61 -8.03 -59.02
N VAL A 94 2.51 -8.27 -57.71
CA VAL A 94 1.95 -7.33 -56.74
C VAL A 94 3.04 -6.45 -56.11
N LEU A 95 4.32 -6.79 -56.32
CA LEU A 95 5.47 -6.04 -55.82
C LEU A 95 5.92 -5.01 -56.88
N GLY A 96 5.84 -3.70 -56.57
CA GLY A 96 6.27 -2.63 -57.47
C GLY A 96 5.73 -1.24 -57.11
N SER A 97 6.23 -0.19 -57.77
CA SER A 97 5.79 1.20 -57.56
C SER A 97 4.32 1.38 -57.95
N GLY A 98 3.55 2.14 -57.15
CA GLY A 98 2.13 2.44 -57.43
C GLY A 98 1.14 1.36 -57.00
N GLN A 99 1.55 0.43 -56.13
CA GLN A 99 0.71 -0.66 -55.60
C GLN A 99 0.32 -0.45 -54.12
N ALA A 100 0.41 0.78 -53.61
CA ALA A 100 0.19 1.11 -52.19
C ALA A 100 -1.16 0.61 -51.65
N ASP A 101 -2.24 0.69 -52.43
CA ASP A 101 -3.55 0.20 -52.02
C ASP A 101 -3.59 -1.32 -51.86
N ARG A 102 -2.90 -2.07 -52.73
CA ARG A 102 -2.80 -3.54 -52.62
C ARG A 102 -1.93 -3.93 -51.43
N PHE A 103 -0.81 -3.23 -51.22
CA PHE A 103 0.03 -3.43 -50.05
C PHE A 103 -0.76 -3.19 -48.76
N ARG A 104 -1.54 -2.10 -48.69
CA ARG A 104 -2.40 -1.79 -47.55
C ARG A 104 -3.39 -2.92 -47.28
N LYS A 105 -4.10 -3.41 -48.30
CA LYS A 105 -5.02 -4.56 -48.16
C LYS A 105 -4.34 -5.82 -47.66
N ILE A 106 -3.13 -6.13 -48.14
CA ILE A 106 -2.36 -7.30 -47.68
C ILE A 106 -1.92 -7.11 -46.23
N ARG A 107 -1.39 -5.93 -45.88
CA ARG A 107 -0.97 -5.58 -44.52
C ARG A 107 -2.15 -5.64 -43.55
N ASP A 108 -3.30 -5.09 -43.93
CA ASP A 108 -4.51 -5.09 -43.12
C ASP A 108 -5.04 -6.52 -42.96
N ALA A 109 -5.04 -7.34 -44.01
CA ALA A 109 -5.37 -8.77 -43.92
C ALA A 109 -4.38 -9.57 -43.05
N TYR A 110 -3.10 -9.17 -43.03
CA TYR A 110 -2.11 -9.74 -42.11
C TYR A 110 -2.38 -9.32 -40.66
N ALA A 111 -2.69 -8.04 -40.43
CA ALA A 111 -2.94 -7.47 -39.12
C ALA A 111 -4.25 -7.96 -38.48
N MET A 112 -5.30 -8.07 -39.30
CA MET A 112 -6.67 -8.44 -38.92
C MET A 112 -6.96 -9.94 -39.03
N HIS A 113 -5.96 -10.80 -39.18
CA HIS A 113 -6.20 -12.25 -39.17
C HIS A 113 -6.71 -12.69 -37.77
N GLU A 114 -8.04 -12.62 -37.62
CA GLU A 114 -8.84 -12.98 -36.45
C GLU A 114 -8.50 -14.42 -35.98
N ALA A 115 -8.45 -14.74 -34.68
CA ALA A 115 -9.38 -14.33 -33.63
C ALA A 115 -10.86 -14.60 -34.02
N ALA A 116 -11.11 -15.62 -34.84
CA ALA A 116 -12.46 -16.05 -35.18
C ALA A 116 -13.10 -16.68 -33.93
N ALA A 117 -14.21 -16.09 -33.50
CA ALA A 117 -15.06 -16.52 -32.40
C ALA A 117 -15.68 -17.92 -32.64
N SER A 118 -14.88 -18.97 -32.40
CA SER A 118 -15.34 -20.36 -32.28
C SER A 118 -14.83 -20.90 -30.95
N GLU A 119 -15.75 -21.23 -30.06
CA GLU A 119 -15.52 -21.62 -28.66
C GLU A 119 -14.58 -22.83 -28.44
N ASN A 120 -14.03 -23.48 -29.47
CA ASN A 120 -13.31 -24.75 -29.30
C ASN A 120 -12.02 -24.95 -30.12
N ASP A 121 -11.41 -23.92 -30.72
CA ASP A 121 -10.06 -24.10 -31.30
C ASP A 121 -9.26 -22.79 -31.35
N LEU A 122 -8.59 -22.44 -30.25
CA LEU A 122 -7.62 -21.34 -30.19
C LEU A 122 -6.24 -21.85 -30.63
N GLY A 123 -6.02 -21.92 -31.94
CA GLY A 123 -4.65 -22.03 -32.49
C GLY A 123 -3.91 -20.70 -32.42
N PRO A 124 -2.57 -20.67 -32.36
CA PRO A 124 -1.80 -19.43 -32.48
C PRO A 124 -2.20 -18.75 -33.80
N THR A 125 -2.53 -17.46 -33.75
CA THR A 125 -2.79 -16.70 -34.97
C THR A 125 -1.58 -16.87 -35.90
N ALA A 126 -1.82 -17.03 -37.21
CA ALA A 126 -0.74 -17.16 -38.20
C ALA A 126 0.31 -16.03 -38.12
N ARG A 127 -0.10 -14.91 -37.51
CA ARG A 127 0.64 -13.70 -37.22
C ARG A 127 1.56 -13.79 -36.00
N ARG A 128 1.21 -14.57 -34.97
CA ARG A 128 2.02 -14.71 -33.75
C ARG A 128 3.28 -15.51 -34.08
N ILE A 129 4.41 -14.82 -34.17
CA ILE A 129 5.71 -15.46 -34.35
C ILE A 129 6.11 -16.05 -33.00
N SER A 130 6.16 -17.38 -32.92
CA SER A 130 6.55 -18.08 -31.69
C SER A 130 8.07 -18.10 -31.58
N VAL A 131 8.57 -17.61 -30.45
CA VAL A 131 9.98 -17.63 -30.05
C VAL A 131 10.06 -18.51 -28.81
N PRO A 132 10.39 -19.80 -28.90
CA PRO A 132 10.25 -20.69 -27.75
C PRO A 132 11.33 -20.42 -26.69
N ASN A 133 11.00 -19.63 -25.67
CA ASN A 133 11.81 -19.35 -24.47
C ASN A 133 13.27 -18.97 -24.76
N GLN A 134 13.47 -18.08 -25.74
CA GLN A 134 14.78 -17.53 -26.04
C GLN A 134 14.84 -16.07 -25.58
N ARG A 135 16.02 -15.67 -25.13
CA ARG A 135 16.30 -14.27 -24.81
C ARG A 135 16.53 -13.49 -26.09
N VAL A 136 15.75 -12.44 -26.29
CA VAL A 136 15.88 -11.54 -27.44
C VAL A 136 16.24 -10.16 -26.91
N ALA A 137 17.28 -9.55 -27.48
CA ALA A 137 17.59 -8.16 -27.20
C ALA A 137 16.71 -7.21 -28.05
N PHE A 138 16.00 -6.30 -27.37
CA PHE A 138 15.11 -5.32 -28.01
C PHE A 138 15.76 -3.95 -28.21
N ALA A 139 16.88 -3.70 -27.54
CA ALA A 139 17.69 -2.50 -27.70
C ALA A 139 19.16 -2.83 -27.42
N PRO A 140 20.12 -2.00 -27.87
CA PRO A 140 21.53 -2.21 -27.54
C PRO A 140 21.71 -2.26 -26.03
N ARG A 141 22.59 -3.11 -25.52
CA ARG A 141 22.98 -3.11 -24.10
C ARG A 141 24.05 -2.05 -23.83
N ASP A 142 24.06 -1.53 -22.61
CA ASP A 142 25.18 -0.77 -22.07
C ASP A 142 26.02 -1.71 -21.18
N PRO A 143 27.24 -2.11 -21.59
CA PRO A 143 28.09 -2.99 -20.78
C PRO A 143 28.53 -2.38 -19.44
N GLY A 144 28.46 -1.05 -19.30
CA GLY A 144 28.86 -0.32 -18.09
C GLY A 144 27.73 -0.13 -17.08
N LYS A 145 26.53 -0.66 -17.35
CA LYS A 145 25.34 -0.51 -16.50
C LYS A 145 24.72 -1.89 -16.22
N ASP A 146 24.04 -2.00 -15.09
CA ASP A 146 23.42 -3.24 -14.62
C ASP A 146 22.09 -3.57 -15.33
N GLY A 147 21.48 -2.61 -16.04
CA GLY A 147 20.23 -2.82 -16.76
C GLY A 147 20.37 -3.74 -17.98
N ASN A 148 19.29 -4.46 -18.30
CA ASN A 148 19.29 -5.50 -19.33
C ASN A 148 18.18 -5.28 -20.36
N THR A 149 18.56 -5.31 -21.64
CA THR A 149 17.64 -5.20 -22.78
C THR A 149 17.26 -6.57 -23.36
N LEU A 150 17.80 -7.66 -22.79
CA LEU A 150 17.44 -9.05 -23.09
C LEU A 150 16.22 -9.46 -22.28
N LEU A 151 15.18 -9.91 -22.98
CA LEU A 151 13.94 -10.37 -22.37
C LEU A 151 13.63 -11.79 -22.83
N ASP A 152 13.12 -12.62 -21.92
CA ASP A 152 12.68 -13.98 -22.23
C ASP A 152 11.41 -13.85 -23.09
N THR A 153 11.52 -14.10 -24.39
CA THR A 153 10.47 -13.81 -25.37
C THR A 153 9.73 -15.09 -25.71
N GLU A 154 8.39 -15.06 -25.72
CA GLU A 154 7.54 -16.17 -26.18
C GLU A 154 6.87 -15.88 -27.54
N GLY A 155 6.58 -14.61 -27.81
CA GLY A 155 5.84 -14.19 -28.99
C GLY A 155 6.30 -12.84 -29.56
N ILE A 156 6.28 -12.71 -30.87
CA ILE A 156 6.56 -11.47 -31.59
C ILE A 156 5.46 -11.23 -32.63
N TYR A 157 4.96 -10.00 -32.70
CA TYR A 157 4.04 -9.54 -33.72
C TYR A 157 4.76 -8.49 -34.57
N LEU A 158 4.93 -8.80 -35.85
CA LEU A 158 5.50 -7.86 -36.81
C LEU A 158 4.39 -7.17 -37.60
N LEU A 159 4.72 -6.02 -38.16
CA LEU A 159 4.00 -5.38 -39.25
C LEU A 159 4.98 -5.02 -40.37
N ALA A 160 4.44 -4.55 -41.49
CA ALA A 160 5.23 -4.13 -42.63
C ALA A 160 4.92 -2.67 -42.98
N ARG A 161 5.98 -1.90 -43.26
CA ARG A 161 5.91 -0.51 -43.73
C ARG A 161 6.40 -0.43 -45.16
N GLU A 162 5.70 0.32 -46.00
CA GLU A 162 6.11 0.52 -47.39
C GLU A 162 7.39 1.36 -47.47
N THR A 163 8.37 0.92 -48.26
CA THR A 163 9.59 1.67 -48.58
C THR A 163 9.44 2.30 -49.96
N GLY A 164 9.45 3.63 -50.05
CA GLY A 164 9.31 4.34 -51.32
C GLY A 164 10.37 3.96 -52.37
N ASN A 165 9.94 3.81 -53.63
CA ASN A 165 10.78 3.63 -54.83
C ASN A 165 11.79 2.45 -54.86
N ALA A 166 11.50 1.31 -54.21
CA ALA A 166 12.34 0.11 -54.34
C ALA A 166 11.75 -0.91 -55.35
N PRO A 167 12.45 -1.29 -56.44
CA PRO A 167 11.88 -2.04 -57.56
C PRO A 167 11.71 -3.56 -57.36
N ALA A 168 11.98 -4.12 -56.17
CA ALA A 168 11.91 -5.58 -55.99
C ALA A 168 11.13 -6.07 -54.75
N PHE A 169 11.07 -5.28 -53.66
CA PHE A 169 10.32 -5.60 -52.43
C PHE A 169 10.13 -4.28 -51.65
N PRO A 170 8.98 -3.60 -51.76
CA PRO A 170 8.84 -2.26 -51.25
C PRO A 170 8.36 -2.25 -49.79
N PHE A 171 8.86 -3.15 -48.92
CA PHE A 171 8.51 -3.07 -47.50
C PHE A 171 9.62 -3.51 -46.54
N THR A 172 9.61 -2.92 -45.35
CA THR A 172 10.42 -3.30 -44.20
C THR A 172 9.53 -3.83 -43.08
N PRO A 173 9.89 -4.95 -42.44
CA PRO A 173 9.19 -5.40 -41.24
C PRO A 173 9.53 -4.47 -40.07
N TYR A 174 8.62 -4.34 -39.10
CA TYR A 174 8.90 -3.70 -37.83
C TYR A 174 8.12 -4.40 -36.72
N LEU A 175 8.64 -4.32 -35.50
CA LEU A 175 8.00 -4.82 -34.29
C LEU A 175 6.79 -3.96 -33.96
N GLU A 176 5.62 -4.60 -33.90
CA GLU A 176 4.42 -3.98 -33.36
C GLU A 176 4.33 -4.25 -31.85
N VAL A 177 4.35 -5.53 -31.47
CA VAL A 177 4.26 -5.98 -30.07
C VAL A 177 5.19 -7.18 -29.85
N ALA A 178 5.82 -7.26 -28.68
CA ALA A 178 6.44 -8.48 -28.21
C ALA A 178 5.77 -8.97 -26.92
N GLU A 179 5.68 -10.29 -26.80
CA GLU A 179 5.23 -11.01 -25.63
C GLU A 179 6.44 -11.56 -24.90
N VAL A 180 6.73 -10.98 -23.73
CA VAL A 180 7.96 -11.19 -22.99
C VAL A 180 7.68 -11.49 -21.52
N ARG A 181 8.56 -12.26 -20.90
CA ARG A 181 8.73 -12.30 -19.46
C ARG A 181 9.86 -11.37 -19.10
N ILE A 182 9.66 -10.62 -18.02
CA ILE A 182 10.64 -9.66 -17.52
C ILE A 182 11.30 -10.35 -16.32
N PRO A 183 12.52 -10.90 -16.47
CA PRO A 183 13.10 -11.78 -15.45
C PRO A 183 13.19 -11.10 -14.07
N ALA A 184 13.43 -9.78 -14.08
CA ALA A 184 13.48 -9.00 -12.86
C ALA A 184 12.13 -8.96 -12.12
N ALA A 185 11.03 -8.75 -12.86
CA ALA A 185 9.68 -8.71 -12.28
C ALA A 185 9.21 -10.11 -11.84
N ASP A 186 9.52 -11.15 -12.62
CA ASP A 186 9.14 -12.53 -12.30
C ASP A 186 9.80 -13.04 -11.02
N ALA A 187 11.07 -12.69 -10.78
CA ALA A 187 11.80 -13.05 -9.56
C ALA A 187 11.20 -12.42 -8.29
N VAL A 188 10.53 -11.27 -8.43
CA VAL A 188 10.01 -10.50 -7.30
C VAL A 188 8.57 -10.86 -6.95
N ALA A 189 7.70 -11.03 -7.95
CA ALA A 189 6.28 -11.30 -7.73
C ALA A 189 5.86 -12.77 -7.90
N GLY A 190 6.81 -13.70 -7.96
CA GLY A 190 6.52 -15.13 -8.12
C GLY A 190 5.95 -15.49 -9.50
N GLY A 191 6.25 -14.68 -10.53
CA GLY A 191 5.79 -14.84 -11.90
C GLY A 191 4.57 -13.98 -12.25
N GLN A 192 4.78 -12.91 -13.01
CA GLN A 192 3.71 -12.03 -13.53
C GLN A 192 3.01 -12.63 -14.78
N GLY A 193 3.56 -13.72 -15.30
CA GLY A 193 3.19 -14.27 -16.60
C GLY A 193 3.67 -13.36 -17.74
N LEU A 194 3.17 -13.65 -18.94
CA LEU A 194 3.57 -12.95 -20.16
C LEU A 194 3.09 -11.49 -20.13
N GLN A 195 4.00 -10.56 -20.44
CA GLN A 195 3.75 -9.12 -20.60
C GLN A 195 3.84 -8.73 -22.08
N SER A 196 3.03 -7.77 -22.50
CA SER A 196 3.08 -7.22 -23.85
C SER A 196 3.82 -5.89 -23.85
N ILE A 197 4.87 -5.79 -24.65
CA ILE A 197 5.66 -4.57 -24.81
C ILE A 197 5.60 -4.04 -26.24
N GLN A 198 5.72 -2.72 -26.37
CA GLN A 198 6.03 -2.03 -27.63
C GLN A 198 7.30 -1.19 -27.46
N LEU A 199 7.96 -0.87 -28.57
CA LEU A 199 9.14 0.02 -28.52
C LEU A 199 8.71 1.46 -28.26
N PHE A 200 9.42 2.11 -27.35
CA PHE A 200 9.13 3.47 -26.91
C PHE A 200 9.34 4.47 -28.05
N GLN A 201 8.38 5.38 -28.27
CA GLN A 201 8.39 6.24 -29.45
C GLN A 201 9.56 7.23 -29.47
N LYS A 202 9.99 7.79 -28.33
CA LYS A 202 11.18 8.67 -28.30
C LYS A 202 12.46 7.89 -28.65
N TYR A 203 12.58 6.64 -28.20
CA TYR A 203 13.70 5.77 -28.59
C TYR A 203 13.71 5.52 -30.11
N LEU A 204 12.55 5.24 -30.71
CA LEU A 204 12.44 5.06 -32.16
C LEU A 204 12.76 6.34 -32.94
N ASN A 205 12.18 7.47 -32.54
CA ASN A 205 12.25 8.72 -33.29
C ASN A 205 13.60 9.45 -33.15
N SER A 206 14.39 9.14 -32.11
CA SER A 206 15.71 9.73 -31.91
C SER A 206 16.75 9.21 -32.90
N SER A 207 17.54 10.09 -33.51
CA SER A 207 18.66 9.71 -34.38
C SER A 207 19.81 9.02 -33.62
N GLN A 208 19.89 9.21 -32.29
CA GLN A 208 20.91 8.63 -31.41
C GLN A 208 20.36 7.48 -30.55
N GLY A 209 19.06 7.16 -30.65
CA GLY A 209 18.43 6.05 -29.93
C GLY A 209 18.52 6.23 -28.42
N LEU A 210 19.21 5.31 -27.72
CA LEU A 210 19.41 5.36 -26.27
C LEU A 210 20.54 6.31 -25.84
N SER A 211 21.41 6.71 -26.76
CA SER A 211 22.48 7.68 -26.48
C SER A 211 22.02 9.13 -26.69
N ALA A 212 20.70 9.34 -26.80
CA ALA A 212 20.13 10.64 -27.12
C ALA A 212 20.02 11.54 -25.88
N PRO A 213 20.35 12.83 -25.98
CA PRO A 213 20.24 13.78 -24.86
C PRO A 213 18.81 13.96 -24.31
N ASP A 214 17.78 13.60 -25.08
CA ASP A 214 16.37 13.63 -24.70
C ASP A 214 15.84 12.29 -24.17
N ASN A 215 16.72 11.26 -24.09
CA ASN A 215 16.45 9.99 -23.43
C ASN A 215 17.58 9.56 -22.46
N PRO A 216 18.08 10.43 -21.56
CA PRO A 216 19.09 10.05 -20.55
C PRO A 216 18.65 8.92 -19.62
N GLY A 217 17.33 8.70 -19.45
CA GLY A 217 16.81 7.55 -18.71
C GLY A 217 16.90 6.21 -19.45
N GLY A 218 17.29 6.20 -20.73
CA GLY A 218 17.48 4.99 -21.51
C GLY A 218 16.21 4.16 -21.70
N VAL A 219 15.03 4.80 -21.73
CA VAL A 219 13.75 4.10 -21.92
C VAL A 219 13.67 3.57 -23.34
N PHE A 220 13.41 2.26 -23.50
CA PHE A 220 13.37 1.62 -24.81
C PHE A 220 12.05 0.92 -25.12
N ALA A 221 11.28 0.54 -24.10
CA ALA A 221 10.00 -0.13 -24.27
C ALA A 221 8.95 0.33 -23.26
N GLU A 222 7.69 0.23 -23.66
CA GLU A 222 6.48 0.52 -22.90
C GLU A 222 5.64 -0.75 -22.76
N LEU A 223 5.00 -0.94 -21.61
CA LEU A 223 4.08 -2.04 -21.35
C LEU A 223 2.66 -1.65 -21.75
N LEU A 224 2.01 -2.48 -22.59
CA LEU A 224 0.66 -2.21 -23.12
C LEU A 224 -0.49 -2.62 -22.20
N ASN A 225 -0.27 -3.63 -21.33
CA ASN A 225 -1.28 -4.18 -20.42
C ASN A 225 -0.62 -4.48 -19.07
N SER A 226 -0.04 -3.46 -18.44
CA SER A 226 0.70 -3.60 -17.19
C SER A 226 -0.12 -4.32 -16.13
N LYS A 227 0.36 -5.49 -15.68
CA LYS A 227 -0.15 -6.13 -14.47
C LYS A 227 0.61 -5.56 -13.27
N PRO A 228 -0.07 -5.15 -12.20
CA PRO A 228 0.60 -4.64 -11.00
C PRO A 228 1.49 -5.73 -10.38
N VAL A 229 2.74 -5.38 -10.09
CA VAL A 229 3.67 -6.24 -9.36
C VAL A 229 3.24 -6.23 -7.89
N LYS A 230 2.42 -7.21 -7.50
CA LYS A 230 1.99 -7.39 -6.12
C LYS A 230 2.99 -8.28 -5.40
N PHE A 231 3.74 -7.71 -4.49
CA PHE A 231 4.45 -8.44 -3.44
C PHE A 231 3.37 -8.96 -2.48
N ALA A 232 3.53 -10.18 -1.97
CA ALA A 232 2.58 -10.72 -1.00
C ALA A 232 2.56 -9.80 0.24
N ALA A 233 1.42 -9.17 0.51
CA ALA A 233 1.27 -8.17 1.58
C ALA A 233 1.68 -8.69 2.98
N GLU A 234 1.63 -10.00 3.19
CA GLU A 234 2.08 -10.67 4.43
C GLU A 234 3.62 -10.59 4.65
N GLN A 235 4.41 -10.34 3.61
CA GLN A 235 5.88 -10.35 3.67
C GLN A 235 6.52 -9.01 4.04
N ALA A 236 5.82 -7.88 3.91
CA ALA A 236 6.41 -6.53 4.01
C ALA A 236 5.97 -5.69 5.21
N GLY A 237 5.13 -6.23 6.10
CA GLY A 237 4.85 -5.62 7.41
C GLY A 237 4.16 -4.25 7.38
N GLY A 238 3.47 -3.89 6.28
CA GLY A 238 2.70 -2.65 6.15
C GLY A 238 3.52 -1.35 6.04
N LEU A 239 4.82 -1.36 6.36
CA LEU A 239 5.67 -0.17 6.40
C LEU A 239 6.33 0.18 5.06
N ALA A 240 6.66 -0.82 4.24
CA ALA A 240 7.29 -0.57 2.93
C ALA A 240 7.14 -1.80 2.04
N THR A 241 6.02 -1.91 1.31
CA THR A 241 5.88 -2.92 0.26
C THR A 241 6.10 -2.23 -1.09
N PRO A 242 7.21 -2.46 -1.80
CA PRO A 242 7.51 -1.73 -3.04
C PRO A 242 6.73 -2.29 -4.23
N ASN A 243 5.39 -2.31 -4.19
CA ASN A 243 4.51 -2.79 -5.26
C ASN A 243 4.59 -1.91 -6.52
N LEU A 244 5.58 -2.13 -7.39
CA LEU A 244 5.78 -1.30 -8.58
C LEU A 244 4.70 -1.52 -9.66
N ASN A 245 3.95 -0.48 -9.98
CA ASN A 245 3.07 -0.43 -11.15
C ASN A 245 3.90 -0.16 -12.42
N MET A 246 4.52 -1.22 -12.93
CA MET A 246 5.44 -1.13 -14.08
C MET A 246 4.75 -0.56 -15.33
N SER A 247 5.31 0.51 -15.89
CA SER A 247 4.84 1.14 -17.13
C SER A 247 5.80 0.92 -18.30
N GLY A 248 7.09 0.63 -18.04
CA GLY A 248 8.07 0.46 -19.11
C GLY A 248 9.38 -0.20 -18.70
N LEU A 249 10.33 -0.18 -19.64
CA LEU A 249 11.67 -0.75 -19.49
C LEU A 249 12.74 0.25 -19.91
N SER A 250 13.76 0.38 -19.06
CA SER A 250 14.96 1.19 -19.28
C SER A 250 16.20 0.31 -19.40
N GLN A 251 17.10 0.71 -20.31
CA GLN A 251 18.43 0.11 -20.50
C GLN A 251 19.29 0.21 -19.24
N HIS A 252 19.09 1.24 -18.42
CA HIS A 252 19.95 1.53 -17.25
C HIS A 252 19.28 1.21 -15.91
N LEU A 253 17.96 1.33 -15.84
CA LEU A 253 17.18 1.19 -14.61
C LEU A 253 16.44 -0.15 -14.51
N GLY A 254 16.29 -0.86 -15.64
CA GLY A 254 15.47 -2.07 -15.71
C GLY A 254 13.97 -1.72 -15.75
N PRO A 255 13.10 -2.49 -15.06
CA PRO A 255 11.68 -2.16 -14.93
C PRO A 255 11.47 -0.80 -14.26
N ILE A 256 10.63 0.04 -14.87
CA ILE A 256 10.29 1.39 -14.36
C ILE A 256 8.77 1.58 -14.31
N ALA A 257 8.34 2.51 -13.45
CA ALA A 257 6.95 2.89 -13.23
C ALA A 257 6.75 4.40 -13.51
N GLY A 258 5.51 4.87 -13.37
CA GLY A 258 5.13 6.27 -13.62
C GLY A 258 5.17 6.66 -15.11
N THR A 259 5.26 7.96 -15.35
CA THR A 259 5.24 8.58 -16.67
C THR A 259 6.56 8.36 -17.39
N LEU A 260 6.53 7.53 -18.44
CA LEU A 260 7.74 7.17 -19.21
C LEU A 260 8.45 8.36 -19.84
N ASP A 261 7.70 9.41 -20.20
CA ASP A 261 8.28 10.62 -20.78
C ASP A 261 9.15 11.40 -19.79
N ASP A 262 8.79 11.39 -18.50
CA ASP A 262 9.54 12.05 -17.44
C ASP A 262 10.84 11.30 -17.18
N ILE A 263 10.75 9.98 -16.99
CA ILE A 263 11.93 9.11 -16.83
C ILE A 263 12.86 9.21 -18.04
N ALA A 264 12.31 9.17 -19.26
CA ALA A 264 13.08 9.33 -20.48
C ALA A 264 13.83 10.67 -20.47
N SER A 265 13.16 11.77 -20.13
CA SER A 265 13.78 13.10 -20.06
C SER A 265 14.76 13.30 -18.89
N GLY A 266 14.92 12.31 -18.03
CA GLY A 266 15.82 12.37 -16.87
C GLY A 266 15.20 13.05 -15.66
N SER A 267 13.89 12.87 -15.47
CA SER A 267 13.12 13.37 -14.32
C SER A 267 12.53 12.20 -13.53
N PHE A 268 12.48 12.34 -12.22
CA PHE A 268 11.89 11.41 -11.27
C PHE A 268 10.97 12.16 -10.33
N ASP A 269 9.70 11.81 -10.37
CA ASP A 269 8.68 12.21 -9.40
C ASP A 269 8.28 10.95 -8.60
N PRO A 270 8.56 10.91 -7.28
CA PRO A 270 8.22 9.76 -6.45
C PRO A 270 6.72 9.53 -6.35
N VAL A 271 5.89 10.57 -6.34
CA VAL A 271 4.42 10.42 -6.21
C VAL A 271 3.84 9.77 -7.46
N ASP A 272 4.32 10.15 -8.65
CA ASP A 272 3.91 9.50 -9.90
C ASP A 272 4.51 8.09 -10.06
N PHE A 273 5.80 7.93 -9.74
CA PHE A 273 6.49 6.64 -9.84
C PHE A 273 5.87 5.58 -8.92
N PHE A 274 5.47 5.97 -7.71
CA PHE A 274 4.86 5.09 -6.73
C PHE A 274 3.32 5.18 -6.69
N ASN A 275 2.69 5.75 -7.71
CA ASN A 275 1.23 5.91 -7.75
C ASN A 275 0.51 4.55 -7.61
N GLY A 276 -0.50 4.51 -6.73
CA GLY A 276 -1.26 3.31 -6.40
C GLY A 276 -0.64 2.43 -5.30
N MET A 277 0.48 2.86 -4.70
CA MET A 277 0.99 2.32 -3.44
C MET A 277 0.58 3.18 -2.26
N GLU A 278 0.36 2.53 -1.12
CA GLU A 278 0.18 3.19 0.16
C GLU A 278 1.30 2.74 1.09
N ALA A 279 2.12 3.69 1.55
CA ALA A 279 3.16 3.47 2.53
C ALA A 279 3.19 4.65 3.49
N LYS A 280 3.13 4.37 4.80
CA LYS A 280 3.14 5.40 5.84
C LYS A 280 4.35 5.22 6.75
N LEU A 281 5.05 6.31 6.98
CA LEU A 281 6.03 6.47 8.03
C LEU A 281 5.32 6.93 9.31
N LEU A 282 5.60 6.26 10.44
CA LEU A 282 5.08 6.60 11.78
C LEU A 282 3.54 6.75 11.85
N GLY A 283 2.81 5.94 11.08
CA GLY A 283 1.35 5.88 11.09
C GLY A 283 0.61 7.13 10.59
N GLY A 284 1.29 8.06 9.92
CA GLY A 284 0.65 9.31 9.48
C GLY A 284 1.35 10.08 8.36
N ILE A 285 2.63 9.81 8.11
CA ILE A 285 3.44 10.56 7.14
C ILE A 285 3.51 9.76 5.85
N ASP A 286 3.16 10.35 4.72
CA ASP A 286 3.26 9.65 3.44
C ASP A 286 4.73 9.46 3.05
N LEU A 287 5.14 8.20 2.85
CA LEU A 287 6.53 7.87 2.55
C LEU A 287 6.98 8.46 1.22
N PHE A 288 6.10 8.56 0.22
CA PHE A 288 6.49 9.03 -1.11
C PHE A 288 6.59 10.56 -1.19
N GLU A 289 5.92 11.28 -0.29
CA GLU A 289 6.02 12.73 -0.17
C GLU A 289 7.31 13.18 0.53
N ILE A 290 7.90 12.34 1.40
CA ILE A 290 9.20 12.65 2.02
C ILE A 290 10.39 12.38 1.09
N ILE A 291 10.20 11.73 -0.06
CA ILE A 291 11.28 11.47 -1.01
C ILE A 291 11.43 12.70 -1.92
N GLN A 292 12.66 13.15 -2.14
CA GLN A 292 12.93 14.30 -2.97
C GLN A 292 12.84 13.93 -4.46
N ALA A 293 12.02 14.67 -5.22
CA ALA A 293 12.02 14.60 -6.68
C ALA A 293 13.38 15.02 -7.26
N ALA A 294 13.77 14.46 -8.39
CA ALA A 294 15.05 14.77 -9.02
C ALA A 294 14.96 14.91 -10.54
N ALA A 295 15.79 15.79 -11.09
CA ALA A 295 15.89 16.00 -12.52
C ALA A 295 17.34 16.27 -12.95
N GLY A 296 17.68 15.87 -14.18
CA GLY A 296 18.99 16.10 -14.77
C GLY A 296 20.04 15.10 -14.28
N ALA A 297 21.28 15.56 -14.14
CA ALA A 297 22.39 14.68 -13.79
C ALA A 297 22.22 14.09 -12.39
N GLY A 298 22.27 12.75 -12.28
CA GLY A 298 22.15 12.03 -11.02
C GLY A 298 20.71 11.69 -10.60
N PHE A 299 19.70 12.00 -11.42
CA PHE A 299 18.31 11.61 -11.13
C PHE A 299 18.15 10.09 -10.96
N ASP A 300 18.96 9.30 -11.66
CA ASP A 300 18.92 7.85 -11.61
C ASP A 300 19.38 7.26 -10.27
N ALA A 301 20.06 8.03 -9.42
CA ALA A 301 20.40 7.64 -8.06
C ALA A 301 19.19 7.69 -7.11
N GLN A 302 18.19 8.52 -7.44
CA GLN A 302 16.96 8.67 -6.66
C GLN A 302 15.91 7.59 -6.98
N ILE A 303 16.10 6.86 -8.08
CA ILE A 303 15.17 5.80 -8.52
C ILE A 303 15.60 4.46 -7.90
N PRO A 304 14.67 3.69 -7.29
CA PRO A 304 14.98 2.34 -6.84
C PRO A 304 15.32 1.44 -8.02
N LYS A 305 16.46 0.74 -7.95
CA LYS A 305 16.91 -0.20 -9.00
C LYS A 305 16.80 -1.63 -8.52
N LEU A 306 16.11 -2.44 -9.30
CA LEU A 306 15.96 -3.86 -9.04
C LEU A 306 17.03 -4.66 -9.78
N ASN A 307 17.93 -5.29 -9.03
CA ASN A 307 18.99 -6.12 -9.58
C ASN A 307 18.63 -7.60 -9.42
N VAL A 308 18.61 -8.35 -10.51
CA VAL A 308 18.28 -9.79 -10.49
C VAL A 308 19.42 -10.61 -11.04
N LYS A 309 19.91 -11.56 -10.23
CA LYS A 309 21.08 -12.37 -10.54
C LYS A 309 20.79 -13.85 -10.26
N PRO A 310 20.98 -14.75 -11.25
CA PRO A 310 21.06 -16.18 -10.97
C PRO A 310 22.36 -16.50 -10.23
N ILE A 311 22.28 -17.38 -9.24
CA ILE A 311 23.42 -17.85 -8.44
C ILE A 311 23.46 -19.39 -8.48
N PRO A 312 24.58 -20.01 -8.91
CA PRO A 312 25.75 -19.38 -9.54
C PRO A 312 25.41 -18.77 -10.91
N ALA A 313 26.21 -17.80 -11.35
CA ALA A 313 26.03 -17.17 -12.65
C ALA A 313 26.30 -18.17 -13.81
N PRO A 314 25.66 -17.98 -14.98
CA PRO A 314 25.96 -18.76 -16.19
C PRO A 314 27.47 -18.76 -16.50
N PRO A 315 28.04 -19.88 -17.00
CA PRO A 315 27.35 -21.02 -17.60
C PRO A 315 26.91 -22.12 -16.62
N ALA A 316 27.17 -21.97 -15.32
CA ALA A 316 26.68 -22.94 -14.33
C ALA A 316 25.15 -22.92 -14.27
N ILE A 317 24.55 -24.08 -13.96
CA ILE A 317 23.10 -24.17 -13.77
C ILE A 317 22.75 -23.39 -12.49
N PRO A 318 21.88 -22.36 -12.57
CA PRO A 318 21.49 -21.60 -11.39
C PRO A 318 20.78 -22.49 -10.36
N GLU A 319 21.20 -22.39 -9.10
CA GLU A 319 20.56 -23.05 -7.97
C GLU A 319 19.48 -22.17 -7.34
N ARG A 320 19.63 -20.86 -7.47
CA ARG A 320 18.67 -19.85 -7.00
C ARG A 320 18.76 -18.57 -7.82
N ILE A 321 17.73 -17.75 -7.71
CA ILE A 321 17.62 -16.42 -8.26
C ILE A 321 17.52 -15.46 -7.09
N GLU A 322 18.43 -14.49 -7.01
CA GLU A 322 18.39 -13.41 -6.03
C GLU A 322 17.92 -12.13 -6.72
N ALA A 323 16.88 -11.50 -6.18
CA ALA A 323 16.43 -10.17 -6.55
C ALA A 323 16.71 -9.23 -5.38
N SER A 324 17.57 -8.24 -5.61
CA SER A 324 18.01 -7.29 -4.60
C SER A 324 17.70 -5.85 -5.02
N LEU A 325 17.25 -5.04 -4.09
CA LEU A 325 17.07 -3.59 -4.24
C LEU A 325 17.77 -2.93 -3.06
N LYS A 326 18.74 -2.06 -3.37
CA LYS A 326 19.35 -1.16 -2.38
C LYS A 326 19.10 0.25 -2.85
N TRP A 327 18.43 1.03 -2.03
CA TRP A 327 17.95 2.36 -2.40
C TRP A 327 18.23 3.35 -1.28
N GLN A 328 18.79 4.49 -1.66
CA GLN A 328 19.20 5.57 -0.76
C GLN A 328 18.77 6.91 -1.37
N PRO A 329 17.46 7.24 -1.34
CA PRO A 329 16.97 8.50 -1.87
C PRO A 329 17.35 9.66 -0.95
N ALA A 330 17.47 10.85 -1.54
CA ALA A 330 17.42 12.09 -0.78
C ALA A 330 15.98 12.31 -0.30
N VAL A 331 15.86 12.89 0.89
CA VAL A 331 14.58 13.16 1.53
C VAL A 331 14.32 14.66 1.60
N GLN A 332 13.06 15.03 1.74
CA GLN A 332 12.59 16.40 1.88
C GLN A 332 11.60 16.52 3.05
N PRO A 333 11.45 17.71 3.64
CA PRO A 333 10.46 17.94 4.68
C PRO A 333 9.04 17.74 4.15
N PHE A 334 8.19 17.03 4.92
CA PHE A 334 6.78 16.89 4.61
C PHE A 334 5.96 16.64 5.87
N GLY A 335 4.88 17.41 6.06
CA GLY A 335 4.08 17.33 7.28
C GLY A 335 4.95 17.59 8.54
N PRO A 336 4.90 16.73 9.57
CA PRO A 336 5.72 16.88 10.76
C PRO A 336 7.16 16.34 10.60
N PHE A 337 7.51 15.75 9.45
CA PHE A 337 8.86 15.24 9.21
C PHE A 337 9.83 16.35 8.81
N GLU A 338 10.90 16.52 9.58
CA GLU A 338 11.95 17.49 9.36
C GLU A 338 13.32 16.79 9.24
N PRO A 339 13.84 16.56 8.02
CA PRO A 339 15.17 16.00 7.84
C PRO A 339 16.25 17.03 8.24
N THR A 340 17.33 16.53 8.83
CA THR A 340 18.57 17.28 9.09
C THR A 340 19.52 17.19 7.89
N ASN A 341 20.64 17.92 7.95
CA ASN A 341 21.67 17.87 6.91
C ASN A 341 22.34 16.49 6.73
N ASN A 342 22.20 15.61 7.73
CA ASN A 342 22.81 14.27 7.75
C ASN A 342 21.73 13.16 7.72
N THR A 343 20.48 13.48 7.40
CA THR A 343 19.44 12.46 7.27
C THR A 343 19.77 11.53 6.13
N ASP A 344 19.78 10.24 6.43
CA ASP A 344 19.93 9.18 5.44
C ASP A 344 18.77 8.20 5.57
N LEU A 345 18.13 7.89 4.43
CA LEU A 345 17.12 6.87 4.30
C LEU A 345 17.71 5.75 3.46
N THR A 346 17.86 4.56 4.03
CA THR A 346 18.30 3.35 3.31
C THR A 346 17.18 2.32 3.34
N ILE A 347 16.85 1.76 2.16
CA ILE A 347 15.96 0.62 2.01
C ILE A 347 16.73 -0.50 1.31
N ASP A 348 16.86 -1.65 1.97
CA ASP A 348 17.52 -2.86 1.47
C ASP A 348 16.50 -4.00 1.43
N VAL A 349 16.30 -4.56 0.25
CA VAL A 349 15.39 -5.68 -0.01
C VAL A 349 16.20 -6.80 -0.66
N LEU A 350 16.08 -8.00 -0.11
CA LEU A 350 16.63 -9.22 -0.69
C LEU A 350 15.52 -10.28 -0.77
N LEU A 351 15.22 -10.71 -1.99
CA LEU A 351 14.35 -11.84 -2.28
C LEU A 351 15.18 -12.96 -2.89
N THR A 352 14.97 -14.18 -2.41
CA THR A 352 15.67 -15.37 -2.90
C THR A 352 14.67 -16.44 -3.28
N GLN A 353 14.70 -16.86 -4.54
CA GLN A 353 13.89 -17.95 -5.07
C GLN A 353 14.79 -19.12 -5.48
N TYR A 354 14.57 -20.30 -4.92
CA TYR A 354 15.36 -21.48 -5.24
C TYR A 354 14.83 -22.18 -6.49
N VAL A 355 15.74 -22.66 -7.33
CA VAL A 355 15.44 -23.35 -8.60
C VAL A 355 15.82 -24.82 -8.43
N SER A 356 14.84 -25.67 -8.10
CA SER A 356 15.02 -27.13 -8.03
C SER A 356 13.69 -27.84 -8.27
N ASP A 357 13.70 -29.17 -8.41
CA ASP A 357 12.49 -29.99 -8.61
C ASP A 357 11.52 -29.93 -7.40
N SER A 358 12.03 -29.57 -6.22
CA SER A 358 11.25 -29.32 -5.01
C SER A 358 11.87 -28.14 -4.26
N PRO A 359 11.60 -26.90 -4.72
CA PRO A 359 12.25 -25.72 -4.16
C PRO A 359 11.74 -25.47 -2.73
N PRO A 360 12.63 -25.11 -1.78
CA PRO A 360 12.18 -24.54 -0.53
C PRO A 360 11.35 -23.28 -0.79
N PRO A 361 10.50 -22.85 0.16
CA PRO A 361 9.75 -21.61 0.04
C PRO A 361 10.69 -20.44 -0.28
N PRO A 362 10.26 -19.48 -1.13
CA PRO A 362 11.05 -18.28 -1.38
C PRO A 362 11.32 -17.55 -0.06
N SER A 363 12.52 -16.99 0.09
CA SER A 363 12.89 -16.22 1.26
C SER A 363 12.93 -14.71 0.98
N SER A 364 12.41 -13.89 1.90
CA SER A 364 12.42 -12.43 1.85
C SER A 364 13.07 -11.81 3.09
N ARG A 365 13.84 -10.75 2.87
CA ARG A 365 14.36 -9.86 3.91
C ARG A 365 14.21 -8.42 3.45
N ILE A 366 13.54 -7.61 4.25
CA ILE A 366 13.36 -6.18 4.03
C ILE A 366 13.94 -5.46 5.25
N GLU A 367 14.81 -4.50 5.01
CA GLU A 367 15.40 -3.65 6.04
C GLU A 367 15.27 -2.19 5.61
N GLY A 368 14.70 -1.37 6.48
CA GLY A 368 14.67 0.08 6.31
C GLY A 368 15.37 0.75 7.49
N VAL A 369 16.18 1.75 7.20
CA VAL A 369 16.91 2.55 8.18
C VAL A 369 16.74 4.01 7.82
N LEU A 370 16.27 4.82 8.78
CA LEU A 370 16.16 6.26 8.67
C LEU A 370 16.91 6.87 9.86
N THR A 371 17.86 7.76 9.59
CA THR A 371 18.74 8.32 10.64
C THR A 371 18.68 9.84 10.71
N ASN A 372 19.01 10.40 11.87
CA ASN A 372 19.21 11.84 12.08
C ASN A 372 18.06 12.70 11.57
N PHE A 373 16.84 12.51 12.08
CA PHE A 373 15.66 13.28 11.66
C PHE A 373 14.83 13.73 12.86
N ASP A 374 14.07 14.79 12.66
CA ASP A 374 13.15 15.33 13.66
C ASP A 374 11.69 15.08 13.24
N ILE A 375 10.84 14.85 14.22
CA ILE A 375 9.39 14.95 14.08
C ILE A 375 8.93 16.17 14.88
N ASN A 376 8.52 17.22 14.18
CA ASN A 376 8.10 18.50 14.75
C ASN A 376 6.59 18.70 14.66
N PHE A 377 5.95 18.76 15.83
CA PHE A 377 4.53 19.06 15.97
C PHE A 377 4.32 20.54 16.24
N ALA A 378 4.29 21.33 15.16
CA ALA A 378 3.94 22.75 15.18
C ALA A 378 4.75 23.57 16.22
N ASP A 379 6.03 23.23 16.41
CA ASP A 379 6.94 23.82 17.40
C ASP A 379 6.47 23.68 18.85
N ILE A 380 5.57 22.73 19.15
CA ILE A 380 5.09 22.43 20.50
C ILE A 380 5.84 21.24 21.09
N ILE A 381 6.05 20.19 20.29
CA ILE A 381 6.82 19.01 20.67
C ILE A 381 7.70 18.66 19.47
N THR A 382 9.00 18.58 19.70
CA THR A 382 9.97 18.06 18.73
C THR A 382 10.58 16.79 19.29
N ILE A 383 10.61 15.73 18.49
CA ILE A 383 11.29 14.48 18.82
C ILE A 383 12.40 14.26 17.80
N THR A 384 13.63 14.23 18.28
CA THR A 384 14.83 13.92 17.50
C THR A 384 15.09 12.41 17.56
N PHE A 385 15.32 11.81 16.40
CA PHE A 385 15.68 10.41 16.23
C PHE A 385 17.10 10.32 15.70
N ASP A 386 17.95 9.57 16.41
CA ASP A 386 19.27 9.20 15.90
C ASP A 386 19.12 8.07 14.86
N GLU A 387 18.27 7.08 15.16
CA GLU A 387 17.96 5.96 14.26
C GLU A 387 16.52 5.46 14.43
N LEU A 388 15.86 5.18 13.31
CA LEU A 388 14.69 4.32 13.21
C LEU A 388 15.00 3.20 12.23
N ARG A 389 15.07 1.97 12.72
CA ARG A 389 15.39 0.80 11.92
C ARG A 389 14.32 -0.27 12.06
N PHE A 390 13.91 -0.86 10.95
CA PHE A 390 13.04 -2.03 10.94
C PHE A 390 13.61 -3.15 10.08
N VAL A 391 13.39 -4.39 10.51
CA VAL A 391 13.73 -5.59 9.76
C VAL A 391 12.56 -6.54 9.74
N LYS A 392 12.16 -6.94 8.53
CA LYS A 392 11.18 -7.98 8.30
C LYS A 392 11.83 -9.14 7.57
N GLU A 393 11.81 -10.30 8.21
CA GLU A 393 12.22 -11.58 7.63
C GLU A 393 11.04 -12.55 7.64
N ASP A 394 11.08 -13.53 6.73
CA ASP A 394 10.05 -14.56 6.67
C ASP A 394 9.95 -15.34 7.99
N ASN A 395 8.71 -15.62 8.38
CA ASN A 395 8.37 -16.34 9.62
C ASN A 395 8.90 -15.68 10.91
N LYS A 396 9.42 -14.45 10.85
CA LYS A 396 9.76 -13.63 12.01
C LYS A 396 8.76 -12.49 12.19
N LYS A 397 8.55 -12.08 13.44
CA LYS A 397 7.85 -10.82 13.74
C LYS A 397 8.68 -9.65 13.21
N LEU A 398 8.03 -8.54 12.90
CA LEU A 398 8.71 -7.29 12.58
C LEU A 398 9.62 -6.91 13.75
N ASP A 399 10.91 -6.73 13.48
CA ASP A 399 11.89 -6.23 14.44
C ASP A 399 12.02 -4.74 14.22
N VAL A 400 11.83 -3.94 15.26
CA VAL A 400 11.90 -2.47 15.20
C VAL A 400 12.85 -1.99 16.28
N HIS A 401 13.83 -1.19 15.87
CA HIS A 401 14.79 -0.53 16.73
C HIS A 401 14.66 0.98 16.56
N VAL A 402 14.71 1.68 17.68
CA VAL A 402 14.51 3.12 17.77
C VAL A 402 15.56 3.65 18.72
N ASP A 403 16.30 4.64 18.26
CA ASP A 403 17.28 5.36 19.06
C ASP A 403 16.88 6.84 19.10
N ILE A 404 16.66 7.34 20.30
CA ILE A 404 16.31 8.72 20.61
C ILE A 404 17.34 9.18 21.65
N PRO A 405 18.09 10.26 21.39
CA PRO A 405 19.10 10.75 22.33
C PRO A 405 18.45 11.22 23.64
N ASP A 406 19.25 11.29 24.72
CA ASP A 406 18.76 11.68 26.05
C ASP A 406 18.05 13.06 26.06
N ASP A 407 18.46 14.01 25.20
CA ASP A 407 17.82 15.33 25.00
C ASP A 407 16.92 15.39 23.76
N GLY A 408 16.53 14.23 23.22
CA GLY A 408 15.80 14.10 21.96
C GLY A 408 14.38 14.60 22.01
N ILE A 409 13.79 14.82 23.19
CA ILE A 409 12.44 15.35 23.32
C ILE A 409 12.52 16.81 23.78
N LYS A 410 11.96 17.72 22.98
CA LYS A 410 11.97 19.16 23.27
C LYS A 410 10.55 19.71 23.24
N PHE A 411 10.15 20.37 24.33
CA PHE A 411 8.88 21.08 24.40
C PHE A 411 9.06 22.53 23.97
N GLY A 412 8.34 22.96 22.93
CA GLY A 412 8.38 24.32 22.43
C GLY A 412 7.13 25.14 22.79
N GLY A 413 7.00 26.30 22.17
CA GLY A 413 5.83 27.18 22.34
C GLY A 413 5.45 27.44 23.81
N PRO A 414 4.16 27.34 24.17
CA PRO A 414 3.68 27.49 25.55
C PRO A 414 4.23 26.46 26.53
N LEU A 415 4.74 25.32 26.05
CA LEU A 415 5.27 24.23 26.87
C LEU A 415 6.77 24.37 27.15
N LYS A 416 7.43 25.41 26.63
CA LYS A 416 8.87 25.66 26.80
C LYS A 416 9.34 25.69 28.26
N PHE A 417 8.47 26.04 29.20
CA PHE A 417 8.79 26.03 30.63
C PHE A 417 9.04 24.61 31.17
N LEU A 418 8.51 23.56 30.52
CA LEU A 418 8.73 22.17 30.90
C LEU A 418 10.20 21.77 30.75
N ASN A 419 10.88 22.25 29.72
CA ASN A 419 12.33 22.00 29.53
C ASN A 419 13.17 22.62 30.65
N GLU A 420 12.73 23.74 31.24
CA GLU A 420 13.40 24.33 32.40
C GLU A 420 13.06 23.56 33.66
N LEU A 421 11.79 23.14 33.83
CA LEU A 421 11.34 22.31 34.94
C LEU A 421 12.13 21.00 35.02
N GLU A 422 12.38 20.35 33.89
CA GLU A 422 13.18 19.13 33.76
C GLU A 422 14.61 19.29 34.31
N LYS A 423 15.22 20.47 34.16
CA LYS A 423 16.58 20.75 34.66
C LYS A 423 16.64 20.98 36.17
N TYR A 424 15.53 21.37 36.80
CA TYR A 424 15.45 21.71 38.24
C TYR A 424 14.74 20.67 39.08
N LEU A 425 14.08 19.69 38.45
CA LEU A 425 13.39 18.61 39.14
C LEU A 425 14.34 17.42 39.30
N ASP A 426 14.63 17.07 40.56
CA ASP A 426 15.18 15.77 40.92
C ASP A 426 14.24 14.69 40.33
N PRO A 427 14.71 13.59 39.70
CA PRO A 427 13.86 12.55 39.13
C PRO A 427 12.81 11.99 40.12
N ALA A 428 13.05 12.14 41.42
CA ALA A 428 12.16 11.78 42.53
C ALA A 428 11.00 12.77 42.80
N SER A 429 11.00 13.94 42.17
CA SER A 429 9.93 14.95 42.28
C SER A 429 8.84 14.79 41.21
N PHE A 430 9.09 13.94 40.22
CA PHE A 430 8.10 13.42 39.31
C PHE A 430 7.44 12.18 39.95
N ALA A 431 6.10 12.15 40.00
CA ALA A 431 5.39 10.93 40.39
C ALA A 431 5.56 9.82 39.33
N ASP A 432 5.82 10.21 38.08
CA ASP A 432 6.30 9.40 36.95
C ASP A 432 7.18 10.30 36.06
N PRO A 433 8.41 9.91 35.67
CA PRO A 433 9.22 10.64 34.70
C PRO A 433 8.46 10.83 33.37
N PRO A 434 8.89 11.73 32.45
CA PRO A 434 8.34 11.75 31.10
C PRO A 434 8.29 10.32 30.55
N VAL A 435 7.09 9.87 30.20
CA VAL A 435 6.81 8.51 29.74
C VAL A 435 7.41 8.41 28.35
N LEU A 436 8.61 7.82 28.25
CA LEU A 436 9.16 7.33 27.00
C LEU A 436 8.98 5.81 27.00
N ASP A 437 7.95 5.34 26.33
CA ASP A 437 7.70 3.92 26.11
C ASP A 437 8.03 3.59 24.65
N ILE A 438 9.05 2.76 24.46
CA ILE A 438 9.45 2.26 23.16
C ILE A 438 9.02 0.80 23.08
N SER A 439 8.07 0.52 22.19
CA SER A 439 7.53 -0.81 21.97
C SER A 439 7.70 -1.21 20.50
N PRO A 440 7.63 -2.52 20.17
CA PRO A 440 7.58 -2.96 18.77
C PRO A 440 6.39 -2.40 17.97
N SER A 441 5.35 -1.89 18.65
CA SER A 441 4.18 -1.26 18.04
C SER A 441 4.32 0.24 17.81
N GLY A 442 5.27 0.92 18.46
CA GLY A 442 5.42 2.37 18.37
C GLY A 442 6.20 3.00 19.52
N VAL A 443 6.46 4.30 19.38
CA VAL A 443 6.96 5.17 20.46
C VAL A 443 5.79 5.92 21.07
N THR A 444 5.67 5.91 22.39
CA THR A 444 4.83 6.85 23.12
C THR A 444 5.70 7.76 23.96
N VAL A 445 5.57 9.07 23.75
CA VAL A 445 6.24 10.12 24.50
C VAL A 445 5.19 10.95 25.21
N GLY A 446 5.28 11.11 26.52
CA GLY A 446 4.36 11.98 27.26
C GLY A 446 4.92 12.51 28.56
N TYR A 447 4.19 13.43 29.18
CA TYR A 447 4.48 13.93 30.52
C TYR A 447 3.19 14.01 31.33
N THR A 448 3.32 13.92 32.65
CA THR A 448 2.23 14.21 33.59
C THR A 448 2.73 15.21 34.64
N LEU A 449 2.02 16.33 34.79
CA LEU A 449 2.31 17.38 35.76
C LEU A 449 1.18 17.49 36.77
N MET A 450 1.49 17.38 38.06
CA MET A 450 0.51 17.69 39.12
C MET A 450 0.42 19.20 39.33
N LEU A 451 -0.77 19.77 39.15
CA LEU A 451 -1.00 21.18 39.37
C LEU A 451 -1.23 21.46 40.86
N PRO A 452 -0.71 22.58 41.40
CA PRO A 452 -1.06 23.03 42.74
C PRO A 452 -2.58 23.24 42.89
N PRO A 453 -3.13 23.10 44.10
CA PRO A 453 -4.52 23.43 44.39
C PRO A 453 -4.90 24.82 43.85
N LEU A 454 -5.91 24.88 42.98
CA LEU A 454 -6.40 26.12 42.40
C LEU A 454 -7.72 26.50 43.10
N ALA A 455 -7.79 27.69 43.67
CA ALA A 455 -9.03 28.25 44.21
C ALA A 455 -9.42 29.51 43.43
N VAL A 456 -10.59 29.48 42.79
CA VAL A 456 -11.17 30.62 42.07
C VAL A 456 -12.55 30.92 42.66
N GLY A 457 -12.62 31.91 43.53
CA GLY A 457 -13.85 32.29 44.23
C GLY A 457 -14.37 31.15 45.13
N VAL A 458 -15.55 30.63 44.83
CA VAL A 458 -16.19 29.53 45.57
C VAL A 458 -15.79 28.13 45.08
N LEU A 459 -15.01 28.06 43.99
CA LEU A 459 -14.55 26.83 43.36
C LEU A 459 -13.12 26.50 43.81
N THR A 460 -12.90 25.27 44.27
CA THR A 460 -11.56 24.72 44.54
C THR A 460 -11.34 23.47 43.71
N LEU A 461 -10.19 23.38 43.05
CA LEU A 461 -9.70 22.22 42.30
C LEU A 461 -8.43 21.71 42.99
N LYS A 462 -8.37 20.40 43.25
CA LYS A 462 -7.23 19.73 43.88
C LYS A 462 -6.89 18.45 43.12
N ASP A 463 -5.65 17.99 43.29
CA ASP A 463 -5.18 16.72 42.73
C ASP A 463 -5.34 16.67 41.21
N VAL A 464 -5.15 17.82 40.55
CA VAL A 464 -5.29 17.95 39.11
C VAL A 464 -4.00 17.51 38.45
N GLY A 465 -4.00 16.32 37.84
CA GLY A 465 -2.94 15.92 36.90
C GLY A 465 -3.19 16.53 35.53
N LEU A 466 -2.21 17.18 34.92
CA LEU A 466 -2.24 17.59 33.51
C LEU A 466 -1.30 16.68 32.74
N GLY A 467 -1.82 15.94 31.78
CA GLY A 467 -1.04 15.05 30.93
C GLY A 467 -1.12 15.44 29.46
N ALA A 468 -0.01 15.22 28.75
CA ALA A 468 0.01 15.19 27.30
C ALA A 468 0.89 14.03 26.83
N ALA A 469 0.47 13.34 25.77
CA ALA A 469 1.22 12.24 25.18
C ALA A 469 1.09 12.26 23.66
N LEU A 470 2.16 11.97 22.95
CA LEU A 470 2.20 11.66 21.53
C LEU A 470 2.50 10.16 21.40
N SER A 471 1.73 9.46 20.58
CA SER A 471 1.98 8.07 20.18
C SER A 471 2.24 8.02 18.68
N LEU A 472 3.38 7.43 18.31
CA LEU A 472 3.89 7.24 16.97
C LEU A 472 3.94 5.74 16.69
N PRO A 473 2.92 5.15 16.06
CA PRO A 473 2.94 3.73 15.77
C PRO A 473 3.88 3.40 14.62
N PHE A 474 4.47 2.20 14.67
CA PHE A 474 5.28 1.63 13.58
C PHE A 474 4.46 0.73 12.66
N GLY A 475 3.20 0.47 12.96
CA GLY A 475 2.34 -0.32 12.07
C GLY A 475 1.79 0.50 10.91
N GLY A 476 1.36 -0.20 9.86
CA GLY A 476 0.65 0.37 8.70
C GLY A 476 -0.83 0.01 8.66
N GLY A 477 -1.40 -0.52 9.74
CA GLY A 477 -2.82 -0.88 9.80
C GLY A 477 -3.72 0.38 9.83
N PRO A 478 -5.01 0.26 9.45
CA PRO A 478 -5.96 1.36 9.54
C PRO A 478 -6.16 1.93 10.96
N GLU A 479 -5.79 1.16 11.99
CA GLU A 479 -5.85 1.56 13.40
C GLU A 479 -4.52 2.07 13.96
N ASP A 480 -3.43 1.93 13.19
CA ASP A 480 -2.08 2.37 13.57
C ASP A 480 -1.87 3.83 13.15
N LYS A 481 -2.57 4.74 13.83
CA LYS A 481 -2.49 6.18 13.57
C LYS A 481 -1.64 6.91 14.59
N MET A 482 -0.87 7.88 14.10
CA MET A 482 -0.26 8.88 14.96
C MET A 482 -1.32 9.60 15.80
N ARG A 483 -1.13 9.62 17.13
CA ARG A 483 -2.12 10.14 18.08
C ARG A 483 -1.48 11.12 19.05
N VAL A 484 -2.08 12.30 19.19
CA VAL A 484 -1.81 13.25 20.28
C VAL A 484 -2.95 13.16 21.29
N ARG A 485 -2.62 12.93 22.55
CA ARG A 485 -3.56 12.86 23.67
C ARG A 485 -3.25 13.96 24.68
N PHE A 486 -4.29 14.65 25.12
CA PHE A 486 -4.24 15.57 26.25
C PHE A 486 -5.25 15.14 27.31
N ASN A 487 -4.90 15.23 28.58
CA ASN A 487 -5.81 14.90 29.67
C ASN A 487 -5.65 15.84 30.86
N LEU A 488 -6.78 16.10 31.52
CA LEU A 488 -6.88 16.70 32.84
C LEU A 488 -7.36 15.61 33.79
N SER A 489 -6.39 14.96 34.42
CA SER A 489 -6.53 13.78 35.27
C SER A 489 -7.03 12.57 34.49
N GLU A 490 -6.82 11.39 35.04
CA GLU A 490 -7.18 10.13 34.38
C GLU A 490 -8.46 9.58 35.00
N ARG A 491 -9.19 8.72 34.27
CA ARG A 491 -10.40 8.10 34.81
C ARG A 491 -10.14 7.36 36.12
N GLN A 492 -9.00 6.67 36.22
CA GLN A 492 -8.59 5.92 37.41
C GLN A 492 -8.06 6.82 38.55
N ALA A 493 -7.75 8.08 38.26
CA ALA A 493 -7.25 9.06 39.21
C ALA A 493 -7.84 10.45 38.88
N PRO A 494 -9.15 10.66 39.14
CA PRO A 494 -9.83 11.91 38.82
C PRO A 494 -9.37 13.06 39.74
N PHE A 495 -9.47 14.30 39.26
CA PHE A 495 -9.26 15.47 40.10
C PHE A 495 -10.41 15.67 41.08
N ASN A 496 -10.14 16.37 42.17
CA ASN A 496 -11.12 16.73 43.19
C ASN A 496 -11.67 18.14 42.93
N LEU A 497 -13.00 18.26 42.98
CA LEU A 497 -13.76 19.49 42.74
C LEU A 497 -14.56 19.84 43.99
N ALA A 498 -14.49 21.09 44.46
CA ALA A 498 -15.36 21.58 45.52
C ALA A 498 -15.96 22.94 45.17
N VAL A 499 -17.28 23.07 45.29
CA VAL A 499 -18.03 24.32 45.11
C VAL A 499 -18.88 24.54 46.36
N MET A 500 -18.48 25.50 47.20
CA MET A 500 -19.10 25.76 48.50
C MET A 500 -19.17 24.51 49.39
N ILE A 501 -20.37 24.01 49.70
CA ILE A 501 -20.61 22.80 50.51
C ILE A 501 -20.62 21.52 49.68
N PHE A 502 -20.61 21.64 48.34
CA PHE A 502 -20.61 20.50 47.43
C PHE A 502 -19.18 20.13 47.07
N ALA A 503 -18.88 18.83 47.09
CA ALA A 503 -17.61 18.25 46.71
C ALA A 503 -17.84 17.10 45.72
N GLY A 504 -16.83 16.77 44.94
CA GLY A 504 -16.85 15.69 43.97
C GLY A 504 -15.55 15.65 43.18
N GLY A 505 -15.62 15.35 41.90
CA GLY A 505 -14.43 15.22 41.08
C GLY A 505 -14.73 14.98 39.61
N GLY A 506 -13.69 14.77 38.82
CA GLY A 506 -13.86 14.51 37.41
C GLY A 506 -12.55 14.25 36.69
N PHE A 507 -12.67 14.05 35.39
CA PHE A 507 -11.54 13.97 34.49
C PHE A 507 -11.96 14.43 33.10
N PHE A 508 -10.96 14.77 32.29
CA PHE A 508 -11.14 15.12 30.89
C PHE A 508 -9.99 14.52 30.09
N ALA A 509 -10.27 13.93 28.94
CA ALA A 509 -9.26 13.46 28.01
C ALA A 509 -9.73 13.68 26.56
N ILE A 510 -8.81 14.08 25.71
CA ILE A 510 -9.01 14.24 24.27
C ILE A 510 -7.85 13.58 23.54
N SER A 511 -8.15 12.83 22.48
CA SER A 511 -7.17 12.19 21.59
C SER A 511 -7.47 12.62 20.16
N LEU A 512 -6.44 13.11 19.47
CA LEU A 512 -6.47 13.61 18.11
C LEU A 512 -5.56 12.73 17.26
N GLY A 513 -6.08 12.17 16.18
CA GLY A 513 -5.32 11.50 15.13
C GLY A 513 -4.93 12.48 14.01
N ALA A 514 -4.16 12.01 13.04
CA ALA A 514 -3.82 12.79 11.85
C ALA A 514 -5.05 13.23 11.02
N ASP A 515 -6.17 12.52 11.14
CA ASP A 515 -7.44 12.76 10.47
C ASP A 515 -8.48 13.54 11.31
N GLY A 516 -8.13 13.92 12.56
CA GLY A 516 -8.96 14.76 13.42
C GLY A 516 -9.23 14.16 14.79
N LEU A 517 -10.38 14.48 15.38
CA LEU A 517 -10.75 13.99 16.72
C LEU A 517 -11.04 12.48 16.69
N GLU A 518 -10.32 11.71 17.49
CA GLU A 518 -10.57 10.27 17.65
C GLU A 518 -11.42 9.97 18.87
N VAL A 519 -11.03 10.49 20.04
CA VAL A 519 -11.73 10.25 21.30
C VAL A 519 -11.83 11.54 22.10
N LEU A 520 -13.03 11.85 22.60
CA LEU A 520 -13.26 12.85 23.63
C LEU A 520 -13.99 12.18 24.80
N GLU A 521 -13.45 12.30 26.00
CA GLU A 521 -14.00 11.69 27.20
C GLU A 521 -14.00 12.71 28.34
N ILE A 522 -15.14 12.88 29.00
CA ILE A 522 -15.28 13.79 30.14
C ILE A 522 -16.23 13.20 31.16
N ALA A 523 -15.86 13.33 32.44
CA ALA A 523 -16.77 13.05 33.54
C ALA A 523 -16.66 14.14 34.60
N LEU A 524 -17.81 14.53 35.15
CA LEU A 524 -17.89 15.41 36.31
C LEU A 524 -18.95 14.86 37.26
N GLU A 525 -18.58 14.77 38.53
CA GLU A 525 -19.44 14.39 39.64
C GLU A 525 -19.34 15.48 40.72
N PHE A 526 -20.47 15.81 41.33
CA PHE A 526 -20.53 16.73 42.46
C PHE A 526 -21.68 16.32 43.39
N GLY A 527 -21.53 16.61 44.67
CA GLY A 527 -22.52 16.23 45.66
C GLY A 527 -22.18 16.67 47.06
N GLY A 528 -22.99 16.25 48.01
CA GLY A 528 -22.82 16.59 49.42
C GLY A 528 -22.84 15.34 50.27
N SER A 529 -22.15 15.38 51.40
CA SER A 529 -22.26 14.34 52.42
C SER A 529 -22.42 14.95 53.81
N ALA A 530 -23.15 14.26 54.66
CA ALA A 530 -23.32 14.59 56.06
C ALA A 530 -23.15 13.32 56.87
N SER A 531 -22.43 13.42 57.99
CA SER A 531 -22.25 12.31 58.93
C SER A 531 -22.46 12.78 60.35
N LEU A 532 -22.90 11.87 61.21
CA LEU A 532 -23.16 12.09 62.62
C LEU A 532 -22.65 10.88 63.41
N ASP A 533 -21.90 11.17 64.47
CA ASP A 533 -21.42 10.18 65.42
C ASP A 533 -21.87 10.58 66.83
N ILE A 534 -22.53 9.66 67.54
CA ILE A 534 -23.01 9.83 68.92
C ILE A 534 -22.38 8.80 69.88
N GLY A 535 -21.24 8.20 69.49
CA GLY A 535 -20.43 7.28 70.29
C GLY A 535 -20.92 5.83 70.27
N VAL A 536 -22.22 5.60 70.49
CA VAL A 536 -22.81 4.24 70.40
C VAL A 536 -23.24 3.86 68.99
N ALA A 537 -23.44 4.85 68.12
CA ALA A 537 -23.77 4.68 66.71
C ALA A 537 -23.20 5.83 65.89
N SER A 538 -22.71 5.52 64.70
CA SER A 538 -22.22 6.48 63.72
C SER A 538 -22.89 6.20 62.38
N GLY A 539 -23.37 7.23 61.69
CA GLY A 539 -23.97 7.07 60.38
C GLY A 539 -23.76 8.28 59.50
N GLY A 540 -23.92 8.09 58.20
CA GLY A 540 -23.78 9.16 57.23
C GLY A 540 -24.58 8.92 55.98
N ILE A 541 -24.88 10.02 55.30
CA ILE A 541 -25.50 10.03 53.97
C ILE A 541 -24.63 10.81 53.01
N SER A 542 -24.60 10.40 51.75
CA SER A 542 -23.99 11.15 50.65
C SER A 542 -24.92 11.14 49.45
N VAL A 543 -25.06 12.28 48.79
CA VAL A 543 -25.79 12.41 47.53
C VAL A 543 -24.81 12.97 46.51
N MET A 544 -24.48 12.19 45.49
CA MET A 544 -23.65 12.58 44.36
C MET A 544 -24.48 12.59 43.09
N ALA A 545 -24.27 13.57 42.24
CA ALA A 545 -24.85 13.66 40.91
C ALA A 545 -23.71 13.92 39.92
N GLY A 546 -23.76 13.28 38.77
CA GLY A 546 -22.71 13.41 37.78
C GLY A 546 -23.17 13.10 36.38
N PHE A 547 -22.29 13.39 35.44
CA PHE A 547 -22.43 12.92 34.07
C PHE A 547 -21.11 12.38 33.56
N TYR A 548 -21.24 11.53 32.55
CA TYR A 548 -20.15 10.96 31.78
C TYR A 548 -20.50 11.12 30.31
N PHE A 549 -19.59 11.69 29.53
CA PHE A 549 -19.73 11.83 28.09
C PHE A 549 -18.50 11.25 27.39
N LYS A 550 -18.75 10.43 26.36
CA LYS A 550 -17.73 9.89 25.46
C LYS A 550 -18.17 10.07 24.02
N LEU A 551 -17.26 10.54 23.19
CA LEU A 551 -17.36 10.55 21.74
C LEU A 551 -16.16 9.77 21.20
N GLU A 552 -16.41 8.72 20.42
CA GLU A 552 -15.40 7.97 19.68
C GLU A 552 -15.70 8.08 18.18
N ARG A 553 -14.67 8.30 17.37
CA ARG A 553 -14.73 8.26 15.91
C ARG A 553 -14.07 6.98 15.42
N ASN A 554 -14.77 6.26 14.55
CA ASN A 554 -14.35 4.98 13.93
C ASN A 554 -14.21 3.79 14.92
N PRO A 555 -15.30 3.07 15.23
CA PRO A 555 -16.67 3.35 14.81
C PRO A 555 -17.26 4.58 15.52
N ASP A 556 -18.09 5.36 14.81
CA ASP A 556 -18.81 6.48 15.41
C ASP A 556 -19.69 5.99 16.58
N ARG A 557 -19.35 6.46 17.78
CA ARG A 557 -20.09 6.15 19.00
C ARG A 557 -20.19 7.37 19.90
N ILE A 558 -21.40 7.65 20.36
CA ILE A 558 -21.68 8.70 21.34
C ILE A 558 -22.28 8.05 22.57
N GLU A 559 -21.75 8.35 23.75
CA GLU A 559 -22.29 7.89 25.02
C GLU A 559 -22.42 9.08 25.97
N LEU A 560 -23.64 9.35 26.41
CA LEU A 560 -23.94 10.36 27.43
C LEU A 560 -24.72 9.67 28.55
N THR A 561 -24.14 9.62 29.74
CA THR A 561 -24.78 9.03 30.92
C THR A 561 -24.84 10.07 32.03
N ALA A 562 -26.05 10.44 32.45
CA ALA A 562 -26.26 11.21 33.67
C ALA A 562 -26.66 10.26 34.79
N TYR A 563 -26.15 10.46 36.00
CA TYR A 563 -26.46 9.60 37.13
C TYR A 563 -26.57 10.36 38.45
N ILE A 564 -27.32 9.77 39.38
CA ILE A 564 -27.46 10.19 40.77
C ILE A 564 -27.18 8.98 41.64
N ARG A 565 -26.26 9.13 42.59
CA ARG A 565 -25.90 8.13 43.59
C ARG A 565 -26.22 8.65 44.98
N LEU A 566 -27.09 7.96 45.70
CA LEU A 566 -27.31 8.18 47.12
C LEU A 566 -26.71 7.00 47.90
N ASN A 567 -25.84 7.28 48.86
CA ASN A 567 -25.36 6.29 49.79
C ASN A 567 -25.77 6.68 51.21
N GLY A 568 -26.13 5.70 52.01
CA GLY A 568 -26.35 5.85 53.44
C GLY A 568 -25.68 4.69 54.16
N TYR A 569 -25.03 4.95 55.29
CA TYR A 569 -24.51 3.91 56.14
C TYR A 569 -24.80 4.19 57.62
N LEU A 570 -24.90 3.12 58.40
CA LEU A 570 -25.06 3.15 59.84
C LEU A 570 -24.23 2.03 60.44
N SER A 571 -23.37 2.38 61.39
CA SER A 571 -22.62 1.46 62.24
C SER A 571 -23.07 1.61 63.68
N VAL A 572 -23.35 0.51 64.36
CA VAL A 572 -23.73 0.48 65.78
C VAL A 572 -22.73 -0.36 66.54
N LEU A 573 -22.03 0.27 67.50
CA LEU A 573 -20.98 -0.32 68.34
C LEU A 573 -19.84 -1.03 67.57
N GLY A 574 -19.70 -0.78 66.27
CA GLY A 574 -18.78 -1.52 65.38
C GLY A 574 -19.15 -3.00 65.16
N ILE A 575 -20.31 -3.43 65.66
CA ILE A 575 -20.77 -4.83 65.60
C ILE A 575 -21.74 -5.03 64.42
N ILE A 576 -22.59 -4.03 64.16
CA ILE A 576 -23.60 -4.07 63.09
C ILE A 576 -23.34 -2.91 62.13
N ASN A 577 -23.13 -3.21 60.85
CA ASN A 577 -22.99 -2.23 59.78
C ASN A 577 -24.10 -2.45 58.75
N ILE A 578 -24.83 -1.39 58.41
CA ILE A 578 -25.84 -1.38 57.36
C ILE A 578 -25.42 -0.31 56.36
N SER A 579 -25.35 -0.66 55.08
CA SER A 579 -25.16 0.31 54.00
C SER A 579 -26.21 0.14 52.92
N VAL A 580 -26.78 1.25 52.46
CA VAL A 580 -27.71 1.32 51.35
C VAL A 580 -27.09 2.20 50.28
N GLU A 581 -27.03 1.69 49.06
CA GLU A 581 -26.66 2.42 47.86
C GLU A 581 -27.86 2.44 46.91
N PHE A 582 -28.27 3.63 46.51
CA PHE A 582 -29.21 3.86 45.43
C PHE A 582 -28.46 4.52 44.28
N TYR A 583 -28.50 3.91 43.10
CA TYR A 583 -27.84 4.41 41.90
C TYR A 583 -28.85 4.48 40.75
N LEU A 584 -29.15 5.70 40.30
CA LEU A 584 -30.05 5.98 39.19
C LEU A 584 -29.24 6.57 38.04
N GLU A 585 -29.29 5.95 36.87
CA GLU A 585 -28.63 6.43 35.66
C GLU A 585 -29.62 6.57 34.51
N LEU A 586 -29.36 7.52 33.63
CA LEU A 586 -30.00 7.70 32.34
C LEU A 586 -28.90 7.80 31.28
N SER A 587 -28.83 6.81 30.40
CA SER A 587 -27.77 6.63 29.41
C SER A 587 -28.33 6.70 27.99
N TYR A 588 -27.83 7.65 27.21
CA TYR A 588 -28.01 7.74 25.77
C TYR A 588 -26.77 7.17 25.08
N LYS A 589 -26.97 6.23 24.15
CA LYS A 589 -25.90 5.64 23.35
C LYS A 589 -26.26 5.67 21.87
N GLU A 590 -25.41 6.25 21.04
CA GLU A 590 -25.51 6.20 19.58
C GLU A 590 -24.40 5.31 19.01
N PHE A 591 -24.74 4.51 18.00
CA PHE A 591 -23.88 3.52 17.34
C PHE A 591 -23.82 3.77 15.82
N PRO A 592 -22.88 3.12 15.11
CA PRO A 592 -22.78 3.27 13.66
C PRO A 592 -24.10 2.99 12.93
N GLY A 593 -24.41 3.83 11.94
CA GLY A 593 -25.65 3.76 11.18
C GLY A 593 -26.84 4.49 11.81
N GLY A 594 -26.60 5.43 12.73
CA GLY A 594 -27.62 6.32 13.32
C GLY A 594 -28.52 5.63 14.36
N LYS A 595 -28.15 4.41 14.79
CA LYS A 595 -28.90 3.67 15.81
C LYS A 595 -28.64 4.31 17.16
N SER A 596 -29.69 4.80 17.82
CA SER A 596 -29.59 5.35 19.16
C SER A 596 -30.42 4.56 20.16
N LYS A 597 -30.00 4.57 21.43
CA LYS A 597 -30.70 3.91 22.52
C LYS A 597 -30.68 4.79 23.76
N LEU A 598 -31.85 5.06 24.34
CA LEU A 598 -31.98 5.73 25.64
C LEU A 598 -32.45 4.72 26.70
N THR A 599 -31.65 4.51 27.72
CA THR A 599 -31.92 3.53 28.80
C THR A 599 -31.83 4.23 30.15
N GLY A 600 -32.88 4.14 30.97
CA GLY A 600 -32.84 4.49 32.38
C GLY A 600 -32.71 3.24 33.24
N ARG A 601 -31.83 3.26 34.24
CA ARG A 601 -31.63 2.14 35.16
C ARG A 601 -31.54 2.66 36.59
N ALA A 602 -32.31 2.03 37.48
CA ALA A 602 -32.26 2.28 38.92
C ALA A 602 -31.83 1.01 39.64
N THR A 603 -30.81 1.10 40.48
CA THR A 603 -30.26 -0.02 41.23
C THR A 603 -30.25 0.34 42.72
N VAL A 604 -30.79 -0.53 43.55
CA VAL A 604 -30.71 -0.44 45.01
C VAL A 604 -29.93 -1.62 45.54
N THR A 605 -28.85 -1.34 46.26
CA THR A 605 -28.03 -2.35 46.92
C THR A 605 -28.08 -2.12 48.41
N VAL A 606 -28.58 -3.12 49.15
CA VAL A 606 -28.59 -3.10 50.61
C VAL A 606 -27.61 -4.15 51.10
N LYS A 607 -26.61 -3.75 51.89
CA LYS A 607 -25.67 -4.65 52.56
C LYS A 607 -25.86 -4.54 54.06
N VAL A 608 -25.96 -5.69 54.71
CA VAL A 608 -25.98 -5.82 56.18
C VAL A 608 -24.82 -6.71 56.58
N GLU A 609 -24.05 -6.25 57.56
CA GLU A 609 -22.89 -6.92 58.10
C GLU A 609 -22.98 -6.97 59.62
N VAL A 610 -22.79 -8.17 60.19
CA VAL A 610 -22.83 -8.44 61.62
C VAL A 610 -21.60 -9.25 61.99
N LEU A 611 -20.70 -8.66 62.77
CA LEU A 611 -19.39 -9.24 63.13
C LEU A 611 -18.56 -9.66 61.90
N PHE A 612 -18.48 -10.96 61.61
CA PHE A 612 -17.70 -11.53 60.50
C PHE A 612 -18.59 -12.02 59.34
N PHE A 613 -19.91 -11.80 59.41
CA PHE A 613 -20.88 -12.25 58.41
C PHE A 613 -21.47 -11.04 57.68
N SER A 614 -21.54 -11.11 56.34
CA SER A 614 -22.17 -10.07 55.53
C SER A 614 -23.11 -10.68 54.49
N ALA A 615 -24.25 -10.05 54.26
CA ALA A 615 -25.18 -10.36 53.17
C ALA A 615 -25.51 -9.08 52.38
N SER A 616 -25.68 -9.23 51.06
CA SER A 616 -26.05 -8.11 50.19
C SER A 616 -27.20 -8.50 49.28
N VAL A 617 -28.22 -7.64 49.19
CA VAL A 617 -29.36 -7.79 48.28
C VAL A 617 -29.28 -6.64 47.28
N LYS A 618 -29.36 -6.98 45.99
CA LYS A 618 -29.33 -6.02 44.88
C LYS A 618 -30.61 -6.14 44.07
N MET A 619 -31.35 -5.05 43.95
CA MET A 619 -32.52 -4.92 43.10
C MET A 619 -32.21 -3.94 41.98
N THR A 620 -32.60 -4.26 40.75
CA THR A 620 -32.38 -3.40 39.58
C THR A 620 -33.66 -3.33 38.76
N VAL A 621 -34.05 -2.12 38.38
CA VAL A 621 -35.11 -1.83 37.42
C VAL A 621 -34.49 -1.11 36.23
N GLU A 622 -34.76 -1.57 35.01
CA GLU A 622 -34.30 -0.96 33.76
C GLU A 622 -35.50 -0.63 32.88
N ARG A 623 -35.52 0.57 32.30
CA ARG A 623 -36.50 1.00 31.30
C ARG A 623 -35.79 1.55 30.07
N LYS A 624 -36.15 1.05 28.89
CA LYS A 624 -35.69 1.56 27.60
C LYS A 624 -36.74 2.54 27.07
N PHE A 625 -36.32 3.74 26.67
CA PHE A 625 -37.20 4.83 26.24
C PHE A 625 -37.21 5.01 24.72
N SER A 626 -36.09 4.73 24.06
CA SER A 626 -35.99 4.74 22.59
C SER A 626 -34.96 3.73 22.11
N GLY A 627 -35.26 3.12 20.97
CA GLY A 627 -34.39 2.41 20.05
C GLY A 627 -34.94 2.64 18.63
N ASN A 628 -34.23 2.22 17.58
CA ASN A 628 -34.47 2.58 16.17
C ASN A 628 -35.96 2.56 15.72
N ALA A 629 -36.32 3.22 14.60
CA ALA A 629 -37.67 3.18 14.02
C ALA A 629 -38.19 1.76 13.67
N ASP A 630 -37.30 0.75 13.72
CA ASP A 630 -37.59 -0.67 13.53
C ASP A 630 -37.85 -1.44 14.86
N ASP A 631 -37.69 -0.78 16.02
CA ASP A 631 -38.02 -1.40 17.30
C ASP A 631 -39.55 -1.38 17.49
N PRO A 632 -40.17 -2.52 17.84
CA PRO A 632 -41.60 -2.59 18.02
C PRO A 632 -42.04 -1.61 19.10
N THR A 633 -43.00 -0.76 18.75
CA THR A 633 -43.60 0.22 19.65
C THR A 633 -44.30 -0.47 20.82
N PHE A 634 -44.48 0.25 21.92
CA PHE A 634 -45.22 -0.26 23.08
C PHE A 634 -46.62 -0.78 22.71
N SER A 635 -47.25 -0.20 21.68
CA SER A 635 -48.52 -0.66 21.10
C SER A 635 -48.43 -1.92 20.24
N GLU A 636 -47.26 -2.26 19.70
CA GLU A 636 -47.01 -3.48 18.92
C GLU A 636 -46.58 -4.66 19.81
N MET A 637 -46.14 -4.38 21.04
CA MET A 637 -45.69 -5.38 22.01
C MET A 637 -46.75 -5.78 23.06
N LEU A 638 -47.87 -5.07 23.14
CA LEU A 638 -48.94 -5.32 24.14
C LEU A 638 -50.29 -5.46 23.46
N GLU A 639 -50.96 -6.57 23.74
CA GLU A 639 -52.37 -6.72 23.39
C GLU A 639 -53.25 -5.94 24.38
N PRO A 640 -54.47 -5.50 24.00
CA PRO A 640 -55.36 -4.75 24.90
C PRO A 640 -55.67 -5.41 26.25
N GLY A 641 -55.52 -6.74 26.35
CA GLY A 641 -55.65 -7.51 27.60
C GLY A 641 -54.46 -7.36 28.55
N ASP A 642 -53.24 -7.22 28.01
CA ASP A 642 -51.99 -7.12 28.77
C ASP A 642 -51.90 -5.81 29.57
N TRP A 643 -52.66 -4.79 29.16
CA TRP A 643 -52.75 -3.51 29.87
C TRP A 643 -53.32 -3.66 31.28
N PHE A 644 -54.26 -4.59 31.48
CA PHE A 644 -54.86 -4.83 32.79
C PHE A 644 -53.90 -5.57 33.73
N GLU A 645 -53.16 -6.57 33.25
CA GLU A 645 -52.12 -7.25 34.03
C GLU A 645 -50.93 -6.32 34.33
N TYR A 646 -50.52 -5.49 33.37
CA TYR A 646 -49.48 -4.48 33.57
C TYR A 646 -49.91 -3.44 34.61
N GLY A 647 -51.18 -3.03 34.61
CA GLY A 647 -51.74 -2.11 35.61
C GLY A 647 -51.76 -2.69 37.03
N GLU A 648 -52.07 -3.98 37.18
CA GLU A 648 -52.07 -4.66 38.49
C GLU A 648 -50.66 -4.89 39.05
N ALA A 649 -49.63 -5.03 38.21
CA ALA A 649 -48.25 -5.22 38.68
C ALA A 649 -47.62 -3.96 39.33
N PHE A 650 -48.24 -2.79 39.17
CA PHE A 650 -47.79 -1.50 39.74
C PHE A 650 -48.80 -0.87 40.73
N ALA A 651 -49.91 -1.56 41.02
CA ALA A 651 -50.84 -1.24 42.11
C ALA A 651 -50.46 -2.04 43.37
#